data_AF-A0A1H1QP91-F1
#
_entry.id   AF-A0A1H1QP91-F1
#
_cell.length_a   1.000
_cell.length_b   1.000
_cell.length_c   1.000
_cell.angle_alpha   90.00
_cell.angle_beta   90.00
_cell.angle_gamma   90.00
#
_symmetry.space_group_name_H-M   'P 1'
#
loop_
_entity.id
_entity.type
_entity.pdbx_description
1 polymer ?
#
loop_
_entity_poly.entity_id
_entity_poly.type
_entity_poly.pdbx_seq_one_letter_code
_entity_poly.pdbx_strand_id
1 'polypeptide(L)'
;MLYSILQIIAFQALFLLIYDIFLKRETFFNYNRAYLIITSVLALVLPFLKFPQLKTMTTEDMVIHLPEVFIGTKTPTAYNIQTAELAGIILEEPPTPLWKIIAVTGIVIASLIFLIKITKLYWLKHTNPRRWKGNILIVNLIKSSAAFSFFNTIFLGELISESEKPTIYEHELVHIKEFHTVDLLFFEVLRIVFWFNPLVYIYQNRIKELHEYIADAKAVKQSGKTDYYTSLLNQVLDVKQVSFTNTFFNKSLIKKRIVMLQKSKSKQLHLLKYALLIPLVFGMLIYTSTEVRAQQNKEEKEQVVGQEVTDEALIVKYYNELVAMQKAGSDFNELFKFAGFSENSLEKYLLSKEEFLKMHAFRLYISDSYVQKTSEDSTLNQEDFDYSEFMKESRYKNYTEYKAYKNTKAAKKDWELNTQDGILKLFVEDLANKTAQEEAKFNGLLKQLESDSYFKKLVVTDGTQTFTIDSYISNNTSKIIQEVEEHIEVPFSVVEESPTLPECEDLESNFERKNCMNKFVNKHIGKNFNTSVGDNLSPGRKRVFVQFKIDTDGSVKDIVARGPSPMLEEEAKRVIATLPKFIPGKQKGKAVIVPFSIPIVFQVASKGIDTTNVDETKNLKEALYNSSNKSNKKELVEFLKEEIKKLEKDIERSEAVPFSEVEVAPIHPDCESLSNTIELKDCLAHAINKLVGKKFNTDLANSLGLPAGKKRIFTQFIIDKSGNVTNIVARGPHPKLEEETIRVLKLLPKFRPATQEGEVVAVSYALPIVFQIHDIKKD
;
A
#
# COMPACT_ATOMS: atom_id res chain seq x y z
N MET A 1 -8.50 1.36 9.20
CA MET A 1 -9.64 1.62 10.12
C MET A 1 -10.56 2.74 9.62
N LEU A 2 -10.03 3.94 9.29
CA LEU A 2 -10.84 5.05 8.76
C LEU A 2 -11.57 4.69 7.45
N TYR A 3 -10.89 4.01 6.53
CA TYR A 3 -11.48 3.53 5.27
C TYR A 3 -12.71 2.64 5.52
N SER A 4 -12.63 1.69 6.45
CA SER A 4 -13.76 0.83 6.83
C SER A 4 -14.90 1.63 7.46
N ILE A 5 -14.61 2.65 8.28
CA ILE A 5 -15.65 3.54 8.84
C ILE A 5 -16.36 4.32 7.73
N LEU A 6 -15.62 4.83 6.74
CA LEU A 6 -16.20 5.51 5.58
C LEU A 6 -17.08 4.57 4.74
N GLN A 7 -16.65 3.33 4.53
CA GLN A 7 -17.46 2.31 3.86
C GLN A 7 -18.75 2.02 4.64
N ILE A 8 -18.68 1.87 5.96
CA ILE A 8 -19.86 1.69 6.82
C ILE A 8 -20.84 2.85 6.65
N ILE A 9 -20.35 4.10 6.71
CA ILE A 9 -21.18 5.30 6.56
C ILE A 9 -21.82 5.34 5.16
N ALA A 10 -21.04 5.05 4.11
CA ALA A 10 -21.53 5.04 2.73
C ALA A 10 -22.62 3.97 2.53
N PHE A 11 -22.42 2.75 3.04
CA PHE A 11 -23.40 1.68 2.95
C PHE A 11 -24.67 2.00 3.75
N GLN A 12 -24.53 2.53 4.97
CA GLN A 12 -25.66 2.98 5.78
C GLN A 12 -26.48 4.07 5.07
N ALA A 13 -25.81 5.03 4.42
CA ALA A 13 -26.45 6.09 3.67
C ALA A 13 -27.22 5.54 2.46
N LEU A 14 -26.61 4.61 1.72
CA LEU A 14 -27.23 4.02 0.54
C LEU A 14 -28.47 3.19 0.89
N PHE A 15 -28.42 2.39 1.95
CA PHE A 15 -29.60 1.66 2.44
C PHE A 15 -30.72 2.60 2.94
N LEU A 16 -30.37 3.68 3.66
CA LEU A 16 -31.37 4.68 4.07
C LEU A 16 -32.01 5.38 2.89
N LEU A 17 -31.23 5.70 1.85
CA LEU A 17 -31.72 6.35 0.64
C LEU A 17 -32.73 5.45 -0.07
N ILE A 18 -32.43 4.16 -0.21
CA ILE A 18 -33.37 3.20 -0.81
C ILE A 18 -34.65 3.10 0.02
N TYR A 19 -34.53 3.07 1.35
CA TYR A 19 -35.70 3.09 2.22
C TYR A 19 -36.54 4.34 2.00
N ASP A 20 -35.96 5.53 2.07
CA ASP A 20 -36.69 6.80 2.01
C ASP A 20 -37.35 7.04 0.63
N ILE A 21 -36.72 6.59 -0.47
CA ILE A 21 -37.26 6.74 -1.84
C ILE A 21 -38.32 5.67 -2.15
N PHE A 22 -38.02 4.39 -1.89
CA PHE A 22 -38.83 3.28 -2.42
C PHE A 22 -39.74 2.62 -1.40
N LEU A 23 -39.33 2.51 -0.13
CA LEU A 23 -39.96 1.63 0.86
C LEU A 23 -40.78 2.36 1.92
N LYS A 24 -40.38 3.58 2.30
CA LYS A 24 -40.99 4.40 3.36
C LYS A 24 -42.49 4.64 3.14
N ARG A 25 -42.91 4.71 1.87
CA ARG A 25 -44.31 4.96 1.49
C ARG A 25 -45.15 3.67 1.49
N GLU A 26 -44.56 2.50 1.64
CA GLU A 26 -45.28 1.24 1.59
C GLU A 26 -45.94 0.90 2.94
N THR A 27 -47.12 0.27 2.89
CA THR A 27 -47.90 -0.13 4.08
C THR A 27 -47.49 -1.50 4.64
N PHE A 28 -46.41 -2.09 4.10
CA PHE A 28 -45.81 -3.33 4.58
C PHE A 28 -44.92 -3.07 5.80
N PHE A 29 -45.53 -2.65 6.91
CA PHE A 29 -44.78 -2.13 8.06
C PHE A 29 -43.79 -3.13 8.68
N ASN A 30 -44.15 -4.41 8.78
CA ASN A 30 -43.24 -5.42 9.35
C ASN A 30 -42.01 -5.67 8.45
N TYR A 31 -42.17 -5.64 7.12
CA TYR A 31 -41.05 -5.78 6.17
C TYR A 31 -40.15 -4.55 6.19
N ASN A 32 -40.73 -3.35 6.28
CA ASN A 32 -39.98 -2.12 6.49
C ASN A 32 -39.18 -2.14 7.80
N ARG A 33 -39.74 -2.74 8.87
CA ARG A 33 -39.07 -2.88 10.18
C ARG A 33 -37.87 -3.82 10.05
N ALA A 34 -38.08 -4.99 9.46
CA ALA A 34 -37.03 -5.95 9.19
C ALA A 34 -35.92 -5.36 8.30
N TYR A 35 -36.28 -4.63 7.24
CA TYR A 35 -35.33 -3.97 6.35
C TYR A 35 -34.41 -3.02 7.11
N LEU A 36 -34.96 -2.11 7.93
CA LEU A 36 -34.15 -1.12 8.66
C LEU A 36 -33.22 -1.77 9.69
N ILE A 37 -33.66 -2.84 10.35
CA ILE A 37 -32.81 -3.57 11.32
C ILE A 37 -31.71 -4.34 10.57
N ILE A 38 -32.08 -5.14 9.57
CA ILE A 38 -31.14 -5.99 8.82
C ILE A 38 -30.09 -5.13 8.10
N THR A 39 -30.51 -4.07 7.40
CA THR A 39 -29.56 -3.23 6.64
C THR A 39 -28.61 -2.45 7.55
N SER A 40 -29.05 -2.06 8.75
CA SER A 40 -28.16 -1.42 9.74
C SER A 40 -27.04 -2.36 10.21
N VAL A 41 -27.32 -3.66 10.38
CA VAL A 41 -26.33 -4.69 10.71
C VAL A 41 -25.47 -5.03 9.49
N LEU A 42 -26.10 -5.20 8.33
CA LEU A 42 -25.42 -5.59 7.10
C LEU A 42 -24.39 -4.55 6.67
N ALA A 43 -24.69 -3.26 6.81
CA ALA A 43 -23.73 -2.19 6.55
C ALA A 43 -22.48 -2.25 7.44
N LEU A 44 -22.60 -2.82 8.65
CA LEU A 44 -21.46 -3.03 9.56
C LEU A 44 -20.65 -4.25 9.18
N VAL A 45 -21.28 -5.32 8.69
CA VAL A 45 -20.62 -6.60 8.38
C VAL A 45 -19.97 -6.59 7.00
N LEU A 46 -20.61 -5.99 5.99
CA LEU A 46 -20.16 -6.03 4.58
C LEU A 46 -18.70 -5.61 4.35
N PRO A 47 -18.17 -4.53 4.96
CA PRO A 47 -16.77 -4.13 4.80
C PRO A 47 -15.75 -5.17 5.27
N PHE A 48 -16.16 -6.11 6.11
CA PHE A 48 -15.31 -7.18 6.64
C PHE A 48 -15.41 -8.49 5.86
N LEU A 49 -16.35 -8.60 4.90
CA LEU A 49 -16.49 -9.75 4.04
C LEU A 49 -15.62 -9.57 2.78
N LYS A 50 -14.47 -10.28 2.76
CA LYS A 50 -13.57 -10.33 1.60
C LYS A 50 -13.67 -11.69 0.92
N PHE A 51 -14.00 -11.70 -0.37
CA PHE A 51 -14.09 -12.94 -1.15
C PHE A 51 -12.95 -12.99 -2.19
N PRO A 52 -11.94 -13.86 -2.00
CA PRO A 52 -10.81 -13.98 -2.93
C PRO A 52 -11.21 -14.36 -4.35
N GLN A 53 -12.29 -15.13 -4.53
CA GLN A 53 -12.77 -15.58 -5.85
C GLN A 53 -13.35 -14.45 -6.71
N LEU A 54 -13.72 -13.30 -6.13
CA LEU A 54 -14.16 -12.12 -6.89
C LEU A 54 -12.98 -11.29 -7.41
N LYS A 55 -11.74 -11.56 -6.96
CA LYS A 55 -10.52 -10.85 -7.41
C LYS A 55 -10.07 -11.27 -8.81
N THR A 56 -10.47 -12.45 -9.29
CA THR A 56 -10.01 -13.01 -10.58
C THR A 56 -10.75 -12.45 -11.80
N MET A 57 -11.66 -11.48 -11.62
CA MET A 57 -12.40 -10.82 -12.72
C MET A 57 -11.82 -9.46 -13.13
N THR A 58 -10.68 -9.05 -12.56
CA THR A 58 -9.98 -7.80 -12.91
C THR A 58 -8.58 -8.10 -13.44
N THR A 59 -8.20 -7.45 -14.53
CA THR A 59 -6.91 -7.59 -15.25
C THR A 59 -5.72 -7.62 -14.29
N GLU A 60 -5.06 -8.77 -14.16
CA GLU A 60 -3.80 -8.91 -13.41
C GLU A 60 -2.67 -8.10 -14.07
N ASP A 61 -1.78 -7.56 -13.24
CA ASP A 61 -0.70 -6.66 -13.64
C ASP A 61 0.12 -7.22 -14.81
N MET A 62 0.27 -6.40 -15.85
CA MET A 62 1.12 -6.67 -17.00
C MET A 62 2.59 -6.48 -16.60
N VAL A 63 3.43 -7.49 -16.87
CA VAL A 63 4.88 -7.64 -16.56
C VAL A 63 5.17 -8.47 -15.30
N ILE A 64 5.61 -9.72 -15.54
CA ILE A 64 6.17 -10.59 -14.50
C ILE A 64 7.64 -10.22 -14.27
N HIS A 65 8.02 -10.14 -13.00
CA HIS A 65 9.42 -10.08 -12.57
C HIS A 65 10.01 -11.49 -12.42
N LEU A 66 11.14 -11.74 -13.07
CA LEU A 66 11.90 -12.99 -12.91
C LEU A 66 12.58 -13.04 -11.52
N PRO A 67 12.82 -14.26 -10.97
CA PRO A 67 13.53 -14.40 -9.71
C PRO A 67 14.93 -13.77 -9.78
N GLU A 68 15.33 -13.13 -8.69
CA GLU A 68 16.57 -12.35 -8.62
C GLU A 68 17.83 -13.21 -8.86
N VAL A 69 18.75 -12.70 -9.69
CA VAL A 69 20.06 -13.32 -9.93
C VAL A 69 21.06 -12.74 -8.95
N PHE A 70 21.68 -13.58 -8.11
CA PHE A 70 22.72 -13.15 -7.17
C PHE A 70 24.11 -13.43 -7.73
N ILE A 71 24.98 -12.42 -7.73
CA ILE A 71 26.37 -12.51 -8.25
C ILE A 71 27.34 -12.13 -7.12
N GLY A 72 28.23 -13.05 -6.75
CA GLY A 72 29.18 -12.93 -5.62
C GLY A 72 29.10 -14.10 -4.63
N THR A 73 30.11 -14.25 -3.75
CA THR A 73 30.10 -15.25 -2.67
C THR A 73 28.84 -15.04 -1.82
N LYS A 74 28.03 -16.09 -1.68
CA LYS A 74 26.80 -16.05 -0.90
C LYS A 74 27.15 -15.72 0.55
N THR A 75 27.12 -14.44 0.92
CA THR A 75 26.72 -14.10 2.27
C THR A 75 25.23 -14.40 2.35
N PRO A 76 24.78 -15.29 3.25
CA PRO A 76 23.37 -15.62 3.36
C PRO A 76 22.66 -14.41 3.98
N THR A 77 22.23 -13.48 3.14
CA THR A 77 21.15 -12.57 3.47
C THR A 77 19.93 -12.95 2.64
N ALA A 78 19.48 -14.19 2.83
CA ALA A 78 18.07 -14.52 2.71
C ALA A 78 17.32 -13.85 3.86
N TYR A 79 17.21 -12.51 3.81
CA TYR A 79 16.13 -11.83 4.52
C TYR A 79 14.88 -12.00 3.66
N ASN A 80 14.25 -13.17 3.80
CA ASN A 80 12.84 -13.33 3.46
C ASN A 80 12.03 -12.27 4.24
N ILE A 81 10.94 -11.80 3.63
CA ILE A 81 10.04 -10.71 4.05
C ILE A 81 9.25 -11.07 5.33
N GLN A 82 9.97 -11.46 6.38
CA GLN A 82 9.44 -11.78 7.70
C GLN A 82 10.33 -11.22 8.81
N THR A 83 11.10 -10.17 8.47
CA THR A 83 12.07 -9.53 9.38
C THR A 83 11.84 -8.05 9.63
N ALA A 84 10.74 -7.47 9.14
CA ALA A 84 10.25 -6.18 9.63
C ALA A 84 9.65 -6.28 11.06
N GLU A 85 9.32 -7.48 11.53
CA GLU A 85 8.93 -7.76 12.92
C GLU A 85 10.12 -8.16 13.82
N LEU A 86 11.34 -8.22 13.27
CA LEU A 86 12.51 -8.82 13.92
C LEU A 86 13.54 -7.79 14.42
N ALA A 87 13.45 -6.54 13.98
CA ALA A 87 14.16 -5.43 14.58
C ALA A 87 13.30 -4.86 15.71
N GLY A 88 13.41 -5.46 16.89
CA GLY A 88 12.83 -4.93 18.12
C GLY A 88 13.48 -3.61 18.53
N ILE A 89 13.26 -2.56 17.74
CA ILE A 89 13.38 -1.19 18.19
C ILE A 89 12.26 -1.01 19.22
N ILE A 90 12.63 -0.63 20.43
CA ILE A 90 11.69 -0.08 21.41
C ILE A 90 11.07 1.13 20.71
N LEU A 91 9.91 0.94 20.10
CA LEU A 91 9.01 2.04 19.84
C LEU A 91 8.51 2.43 21.22
N GLU A 92 8.91 3.61 21.70
CA GLU A 92 7.95 4.39 22.48
C GLU A 92 6.63 4.26 21.73
N GLU A 93 5.60 3.74 22.40
CA GLU A 93 4.28 3.67 21.77
C GLU A 93 4.02 5.06 21.19
N PRO A 94 3.79 5.19 19.87
CA PRO A 94 3.49 6.49 19.30
C PRO A 94 2.32 7.04 20.13
N PRO A 95 2.39 8.30 20.61
CA PRO A 95 1.39 8.85 21.49
C PRO A 95 0.03 8.52 20.89
N THR A 96 -0.81 7.82 21.66
CA THR A 96 -2.05 7.25 21.14
C THR A 96 -2.75 8.33 20.32
N PRO A 97 -2.95 8.11 19.01
CA PRO A 97 -3.31 9.21 18.13
C PRO A 97 -4.60 9.83 18.64
N LEU A 98 -4.66 11.16 18.66
CA LEU A 98 -5.69 11.95 19.34
C LEU A 98 -7.12 11.47 19.02
N TRP A 99 -7.37 10.98 17.80
CA TRP A 99 -8.66 10.43 17.39
C TRP A 99 -9.10 9.21 18.21
N LYS A 100 -8.19 8.35 18.70
CA LYS A 100 -8.52 7.22 19.58
C LYS A 100 -9.03 7.73 20.92
N ILE A 101 -8.35 8.74 21.49
CA ILE A 101 -8.75 9.38 22.75
C ILE A 101 -10.13 10.02 22.59
N ILE A 102 -10.34 10.78 21.49
CA ILE A 102 -11.64 11.40 21.17
C ILE A 102 -12.73 10.31 21.02
N ALA A 103 -12.44 9.22 20.31
CA ALA A 103 -13.39 8.15 20.08
C ALA A 103 -13.81 7.47 21.39
N VAL A 104 -12.85 7.11 22.25
CA VAL A 104 -13.12 6.48 23.56
C VAL A 104 -13.86 7.45 24.49
N THR A 105 -13.44 8.71 24.52
CA THR A 105 -14.11 9.75 25.34
C THR A 105 -15.57 9.90 24.92
N GLY A 106 -15.85 9.93 23.62
CA GLY A 106 -17.22 9.97 23.11
C GLY A 106 -18.05 8.75 23.47
N ILE A 107 -17.48 7.53 23.43
CA ILE A 107 -18.14 6.30 23.90
C ILE A 107 -18.48 6.39 25.39
N VAL A 108 -17.56 6.88 26.22
CA VAL A 108 -17.77 7.04 27.68
C VAL A 108 -18.89 8.04 27.95
N ILE A 109 -18.88 9.21 27.30
CA ILE A 109 -19.93 10.23 27.45
C ILE A 109 -21.29 9.68 26.99
N ALA A 110 -21.35 9.03 25.82
CA ALA A 110 -22.58 8.45 25.29
C ALA A 110 -23.13 7.34 26.23
N SER A 111 -22.24 6.51 26.79
CA SER A 111 -22.60 5.48 27.76
C SER A 111 -23.14 6.10 29.06
N LEU A 112 -22.53 7.17 29.56
CA LEU A 112 -22.99 7.88 30.74
C LEU A 112 -24.39 8.49 30.52
N ILE A 113 -24.61 9.13 29.37
CA ILE A 113 -25.94 9.68 28.99
C ILE A 113 -26.98 8.56 28.91
N PHE A 114 -26.62 7.40 28.35
CA PHE A 114 -27.50 6.24 28.30
C PHE A 114 -27.86 5.74 29.70
N LEU A 115 -26.88 5.62 30.60
CA LEU A 115 -27.11 5.24 31.99
C LEU A 115 -28.03 6.24 32.72
N ILE A 116 -27.83 7.54 32.55
CA ILE A 116 -28.69 8.58 33.15
C ILE A 116 -30.15 8.44 32.69
N LYS A 117 -30.39 8.09 31.41
CA LYS A 117 -31.75 7.87 30.91
C LYS A 117 -32.40 6.64 31.55
N ILE A 118 -31.64 5.55 31.68
CA ILE A 118 -32.13 4.30 32.31
C ILE A 118 -32.39 4.52 33.80
N THR A 119 -31.52 5.23 34.52
CA THR A 119 -31.73 5.53 35.94
C THR A 119 -32.92 6.47 36.15
N LYS A 120 -33.12 7.48 35.29
CA LYS A 120 -34.31 8.34 35.33
C LYS A 120 -35.59 7.54 35.15
N LEU A 121 -35.60 6.59 34.21
CA LEU A 121 -36.76 5.73 33.95
C LEU A 121 -37.01 4.75 35.09
N TYR A 122 -35.94 4.18 35.66
CA TYR A 122 -36.01 3.36 36.86
C TYR A 122 -36.61 4.15 38.02
N TRP A 123 -36.11 5.36 38.27
CA TRP A 123 -36.65 6.22 39.33
C TRP A 123 -38.12 6.55 39.11
N LEU A 124 -38.52 6.89 37.88
CA LEU A 124 -39.92 7.16 37.52
C LEU A 124 -40.84 5.96 37.78
N LYS A 125 -40.36 4.74 37.52
CA LYS A 125 -41.08 3.48 37.80
C LYS A 125 -41.27 3.22 39.29
N HIS A 126 -40.34 3.67 40.13
CA HIS A 126 -40.36 3.41 41.57
C HIS A 126 -41.03 4.52 42.40
N THR A 127 -41.08 5.75 41.89
CA THR A 127 -41.71 6.89 42.59
C THR A 127 -43.21 6.99 42.39
N ASN A 128 -43.74 6.44 41.29
CA ASN A 128 -45.15 6.56 40.93
C ASN A 128 -45.97 5.32 41.36
N PRO A 129 -47.28 5.48 41.65
CA PRO A 129 -48.18 4.37 41.95
C PRO A 129 -48.21 3.33 40.82
N ARG A 130 -48.17 2.05 41.19
CA ARG A 130 -48.05 0.94 40.25
C ARG A 130 -49.10 -0.15 40.50
N ARG A 131 -49.70 -0.65 39.42
CA ARG A 131 -50.72 -1.71 39.45
C ARG A 131 -50.43 -2.75 38.38
N TRP A 132 -50.47 -4.02 38.76
CA TRP A 132 -50.38 -5.12 37.80
C TRP A 132 -51.74 -5.38 37.15
N LYS A 133 -51.75 -5.55 35.83
CA LYS A 133 -52.91 -6.01 35.05
C LYS A 133 -52.43 -7.17 34.16
N GLY A 134 -52.59 -8.40 34.66
CA GLY A 134 -51.98 -9.58 34.05
C GLY A 134 -50.44 -9.52 34.13
N ASN A 135 -49.77 -9.76 32.99
CA ASN A 135 -48.29 -9.73 32.89
C ASN A 135 -47.71 -8.33 32.63
N ILE A 136 -48.54 -7.28 32.69
CA ILE A 136 -48.15 -5.91 32.37
C ILE A 136 -48.26 -5.04 33.62
N LEU A 137 -47.22 -4.24 33.86
CA LEU A 137 -47.19 -3.28 34.94
C LEU A 137 -47.69 -1.92 34.44
N ILE A 138 -48.74 -1.39 35.07
CA ILE A 138 -49.26 -0.05 34.78
C ILE A 138 -48.75 0.90 35.86
N VAL A 139 -48.10 1.98 35.46
CA VAL A 139 -47.58 3.03 36.33
C VAL A 139 -48.36 4.33 36.06
N ASN A 140 -49.04 4.86 37.07
CA ASN A 140 -49.81 6.10 36.93
C ASN A 140 -48.92 7.31 37.24
N LEU A 141 -48.71 8.18 36.25
CA LEU A 141 -47.88 9.38 36.36
C LEU A 141 -48.68 10.54 36.96
N ILE A 142 -48.29 10.95 38.18
CA ILE A 142 -48.93 12.05 38.90
C ILE A 142 -48.72 13.37 38.16
N LYS A 143 -49.78 14.17 37.99
CA LYS A 143 -49.73 15.51 37.32
C LYS A 143 -49.14 15.51 35.90
N SER A 144 -49.27 14.40 35.16
CA SER A 144 -48.77 14.30 33.78
C SER A 144 -49.89 13.92 32.81
N SER A 145 -49.81 14.41 31.58
CA SER A 145 -50.63 13.98 30.44
C SER A 145 -49.89 13.02 29.50
N ALA A 146 -48.67 12.60 29.86
CA ALA A 146 -47.86 11.71 29.03
C ALA A 146 -48.35 10.26 29.09
N ALA A 147 -48.33 9.58 27.94
CA ALA A 147 -48.50 8.14 27.84
C ALA A 147 -47.34 7.57 27.01
N PHE A 148 -46.71 6.50 27.52
CA PHE A 148 -45.67 5.76 26.81
C PHE A 148 -45.47 4.39 27.44
N SER A 149 -44.80 3.50 26.70
CA SER A 149 -44.50 2.13 27.12
C SER A 149 -43.00 1.83 27.08
N PHE A 150 -42.55 0.97 28.00
CA PHE A 150 -41.18 0.51 28.07
C PHE A 150 -41.10 -0.93 28.60
N PHE A 151 -40.57 -1.84 27.77
CA PHE A 151 -40.60 -3.29 28.01
C PHE A 151 -42.02 -3.73 28.41
N ASN A 152 -42.20 -4.35 29.59
CA ASN A 152 -43.48 -4.84 30.08
C ASN A 152 -44.21 -3.83 30.98
N THR A 153 -43.89 -2.54 30.85
CA THR A 153 -44.45 -1.46 31.68
C THR A 153 -45.13 -0.40 30.81
N ILE A 154 -46.37 -0.03 31.15
CA ILE A 154 -47.10 1.09 30.54
C ILE A 154 -47.16 2.24 31.54
N PHE A 155 -46.77 3.44 31.13
CA PHE A 155 -46.87 4.66 31.91
C PHE A 155 -48.07 5.47 31.41
N LEU A 156 -49.04 5.77 32.26
CA LEU A 156 -50.25 6.52 31.93
C LEU A 156 -50.37 7.77 32.79
N GLY A 157 -50.56 8.92 32.15
CA GLY A 157 -50.81 10.19 32.80
C GLY A 157 -52.15 10.25 33.53
N GLU A 158 -52.15 10.82 34.73
CA GLU A 158 -53.37 11.09 35.49
C GLU A 158 -54.30 12.10 34.80
N LEU A 159 -53.73 13.07 34.06
CA LEU A 159 -54.47 14.17 33.41
C LEU A 159 -55.16 13.76 32.10
N ILE A 160 -54.98 12.53 31.63
CA ILE A 160 -55.63 12.00 30.42
C ILE A 160 -57.12 11.75 30.73
N SER A 161 -58.03 12.14 29.83
CA SER A 161 -59.47 11.92 30.01
C SER A 161 -59.80 10.42 30.14
N GLU A 162 -60.68 10.05 31.08
CA GLU A 162 -61.12 8.66 31.28
C GLU A 162 -61.73 8.04 30.01
N SER A 163 -62.32 8.86 29.13
CA SER A 163 -62.85 8.39 27.85
C SER A 163 -61.77 7.99 26.83
N GLU A 164 -60.55 8.52 26.97
CA GLU A 164 -59.44 8.31 26.02
C GLU A 164 -58.45 7.24 26.51
N LYS A 165 -58.40 7.00 27.83
CA LYS A 165 -57.52 6.00 28.46
C LYS A 165 -57.60 4.60 27.83
N PRO A 166 -58.78 4.05 27.47
CA PRO A 166 -58.84 2.73 26.84
C PRO A 166 -58.15 2.69 25.47
N THR A 167 -58.35 3.71 24.65
CA THR A 167 -57.77 3.83 23.30
C THR A 167 -56.25 3.96 23.38
N ILE A 168 -55.76 4.82 24.27
CA ILE A 168 -54.32 5.02 24.51
C ILE A 168 -53.69 3.74 25.09
N TYR A 169 -54.38 3.06 26.01
CA TYR A 169 -53.91 1.79 26.56
C TYR A 169 -53.72 0.71 25.48
N GLU A 170 -54.67 0.54 24.57
CA GLU A 170 -54.53 -0.45 23.49
C GLU A 170 -53.40 -0.06 22.51
N HIS A 171 -53.16 1.23 22.27
CA HIS A 171 -52.01 1.71 21.50
C HIS A 171 -50.68 1.33 22.18
N GLU A 172 -50.51 1.70 23.46
CA GLU A 172 -49.29 1.39 24.22
C GLU A 172 -49.06 -0.11 24.39
N LEU A 173 -50.14 -0.89 24.47
CA LEU A 173 -50.07 -2.35 24.53
C LEU A 173 -49.43 -2.95 23.26
N VAL A 174 -49.64 -2.35 22.09
CA VAL A 174 -49.01 -2.82 20.84
C VAL A 174 -47.49 -2.69 20.90
N HIS A 175 -46.96 -1.60 21.46
CA HIS A 175 -45.51 -1.41 21.60
C HIS A 175 -44.85 -2.50 22.46
N ILE A 176 -45.55 -2.97 23.49
CA ILE A 176 -45.12 -4.09 24.33
C ILE A 176 -45.18 -5.40 23.55
N LYS A 177 -46.34 -5.70 22.93
CA LYS A 177 -46.56 -6.95 22.18
C LYS A 177 -45.59 -7.13 21.02
N GLU A 178 -45.20 -6.04 20.36
CA GLU A 178 -44.28 -6.04 19.24
C GLU A 178 -42.81 -5.84 19.65
N PHE A 179 -42.52 -5.73 20.95
CA PHE A 179 -41.17 -5.52 21.49
C PHE A 179 -40.45 -4.30 20.92
N HIS A 180 -41.18 -3.20 20.68
CA HIS A 180 -40.62 -1.97 20.09
C HIS A 180 -39.48 -1.37 20.96
N THR A 181 -39.51 -1.58 22.28
CA THR A 181 -38.44 -1.17 23.17
C THR A 181 -37.08 -1.81 22.82
N VAL A 182 -37.06 -3.07 22.38
CA VAL A 182 -35.82 -3.79 22.04
C VAL A 182 -35.15 -3.16 20.83
N ASP A 183 -35.93 -2.84 19.78
CA ASP A 183 -35.39 -2.17 18.59
C ASP A 183 -34.78 -0.80 18.95
N LEU A 184 -35.45 -0.03 19.82
CA LEU A 184 -34.94 1.28 20.23
C LEU A 184 -33.65 1.17 21.03
N LEU A 185 -33.53 0.16 21.90
CA LEU A 185 -32.30 -0.12 22.64
C LEU A 185 -31.16 -0.57 21.73
N PHE A 186 -31.43 -1.39 20.72
CA PHE A 186 -30.45 -1.77 19.70
C PHE A 186 -29.84 -0.54 19.02
N PHE A 187 -30.68 0.44 18.61
CA PHE A 187 -30.17 1.68 18.04
C PHE A 187 -29.50 2.61 19.06
N GLU A 188 -29.87 2.60 20.34
CA GLU A 188 -29.11 3.33 21.37
C GLU A 188 -27.69 2.73 21.54
N VAL A 189 -27.54 1.40 21.50
CA VAL A 189 -26.21 0.76 21.52
C VAL A 189 -25.39 1.18 20.29
N LEU A 190 -26.00 1.16 19.10
CA LEU A 190 -25.32 1.67 17.90
C LEU A 190 -24.95 3.15 18.01
N ARG A 191 -25.75 3.99 18.67
CA ARG A 191 -25.42 5.41 18.94
C ARG A 191 -24.31 5.58 19.95
N ILE A 192 -24.05 4.60 20.82
CA ILE A 192 -22.88 4.63 21.71
C ILE A 192 -21.62 4.32 20.90
N VAL A 193 -21.63 3.24 20.12
CA VAL A 193 -20.48 2.81 19.31
C VAL A 193 -20.16 3.82 18.21
N PHE A 194 -21.19 4.32 17.53
CA PHE A 194 -21.10 5.26 16.42
C PHE A 194 -21.65 6.65 16.81
N TRP A 195 -21.24 7.16 17.96
CA TRP A 195 -21.75 8.42 18.51
C TRP A 195 -21.60 9.62 17.56
N PHE A 196 -20.54 9.62 16.75
CA PHE A 196 -20.25 10.66 15.75
C PHE A 196 -21.04 10.52 14.45
N ASN A 197 -21.70 9.37 14.21
CA ASN A 197 -22.35 9.08 12.94
C ASN A 197 -23.83 9.49 12.95
N PRO A 198 -24.25 10.54 12.24
CA PRO A 198 -25.63 11.03 12.23
C PRO A 198 -26.62 10.03 11.62
N LEU A 199 -26.17 9.11 10.76
CA LEU A 199 -27.05 8.15 10.07
C LEU A 199 -27.73 7.19 11.04
N VAL A 200 -27.06 6.81 12.12
CA VAL A 200 -27.64 5.94 13.16
C VAL A 200 -28.81 6.62 13.86
N TYR A 201 -28.73 7.94 14.07
CA TYR A 201 -29.83 8.74 14.63
C TYR A 201 -31.02 8.82 13.65
N ILE A 202 -30.74 8.90 12.34
CA ILE A 202 -31.76 8.86 11.30
C ILE A 202 -32.46 7.49 11.27
N TYR A 203 -31.70 6.38 11.31
CA TYR A 203 -32.26 5.03 11.43
C TYR A 203 -33.21 4.91 12.61
N GLN A 204 -32.76 5.34 13.80
CA GLN A 204 -33.59 5.30 15.00
C GLN A 204 -34.88 6.11 14.83
N ASN A 205 -34.80 7.29 14.22
CA ASN A 205 -35.99 8.11 13.95
C ASN A 205 -36.95 7.45 12.94
N ARG A 206 -36.43 6.74 11.92
CA ARG A 206 -37.25 6.00 10.95
C ARG A 206 -37.95 4.80 11.58
N ILE A 207 -37.26 4.07 12.46
CA ILE A 207 -37.86 2.97 13.23
C ILE A 207 -38.93 3.48 14.20
N LYS A 208 -38.69 4.62 14.88
CA LYS A 208 -39.72 5.27 15.71
C LYS A 208 -40.95 5.63 14.89
N GLU A 209 -40.79 6.31 13.74
CA GLU A 209 -41.91 6.62 12.82
C GLU A 209 -42.70 5.35 12.45
N LEU A 210 -42.00 4.24 12.20
CA LEU A 210 -42.60 2.98 11.82
C LEU A 210 -43.33 2.26 12.96
N HIS A 211 -42.78 2.32 14.19
CA HIS A 211 -43.44 1.80 15.39
C HIS A 211 -44.78 2.47 15.61
N GLU A 212 -44.84 3.79 15.49
CA GLU A 212 -46.09 4.55 15.57
C GLU A 212 -47.09 4.07 14.51
N TYR A 213 -46.67 3.87 13.25
CA TYR A 213 -47.58 3.37 12.21
C TYR A 213 -48.09 1.95 12.49
N ILE A 214 -47.27 1.07 13.06
CA ILE A 214 -47.66 -0.29 13.45
C ILE A 214 -48.68 -0.24 14.59
N ALA A 215 -48.40 0.57 15.61
CA ALA A 215 -49.28 0.76 16.76
C ALA A 215 -50.61 1.36 16.32
N ASP A 216 -50.58 2.43 15.53
CA ASP A 216 -51.75 3.07 14.93
C ASP A 216 -52.60 2.09 14.11
N ALA A 217 -51.98 1.32 13.20
CA ALA A 217 -52.70 0.39 12.34
C ALA A 217 -53.33 -0.80 13.09
N LYS A 218 -52.79 -1.18 14.25
CA LYS A 218 -53.32 -2.25 15.10
C LYS A 218 -54.38 -1.74 16.08
N ALA A 219 -54.16 -0.59 16.70
CA ALA A 219 -55.10 0.03 17.64
C ALA A 219 -56.40 0.46 16.95
N VAL A 220 -56.34 1.03 15.73
CA VAL A 220 -57.53 1.41 14.95
C VAL A 220 -58.49 0.25 14.69
N LYS A 221 -57.98 -1.00 14.61
CA LYS A 221 -58.84 -2.19 14.43
C LYS A 221 -59.68 -2.52 15.67
N GLN A 222 -59.27 -2.05 16.84
CA GLN A 222 -59.90 -2.36 18.13
C GLN A 222 -60.78 -1.21 18.62
N SER A 223 -60.34 0.03 18.47
CA SER A 223 -61.01 1.22 19.01
C SER A 223 -61.95 1.93 18.01
N GLY A 224 -61.93 1.55 16.73
CA GLY A 224 -62.66 2.25 15.68
C GLY A 224 -61.93 3.50 15.16
N LYS A 225 -62.14 3.85 13.89
CA LYS A 225 -61.36 4.91 13.22
C LYS A 225 -61.61 6.31 13.80
N THR A 226 -62.87 6.68 14.01
CA THR A 226 -63.27 8.03 14.44
C THR A 226 -62.74 8.37 15.83
N ASP A 227 -62.94 7.45 16.78
CA ASP A 227 -62.62 7.65 18.18
C ASP A 227 -61.10 7.62 18.41
N TYR A 228 -60.38 6.89 17.56
CA TYR A 228 -58.93 6.90 17.53
C TYR A 228 -58.36 8.24 17.01
N TYR A 229 -58.93 8.80 15.94
CA TYR A 229 -58.48 10.09 15.39
C TYR A 229 -58.70 11.24 16.38
N THR A 230 -59.84 11.25 17.08
CA THR A 230 -60.15 12.29 18.07
C THR A 230 -59.19 12.20 19.26
N SER A 231 -58.94 10.99 19.78
CA SER A 231 -57.96 10.78 20.86
C SER A 231 -56.54 11.21 20.46
N LEU A 232 -56.10 10.87 19.24
CA LEU A 232 -54.78 11.27 18.72
C LEU A 232 -54.66 12.80 18.57
N LEU A 233 -55.72 13.47 18.11
CA LEU A 233 -55.74 14.92 17.92
C LEU A 233 -55.76 15.66 19.27
N ASN A 234 -56.55 15.18 20.23
CA ASN A 234 -56.66 15.78 21.56
C ASN A 234 -55.34 15.69 22.34
N GLN A 235 -54.66 14.54 22.30
CA GLN A 235 -53.36 14.35 22.95
C GLN A 235 -52.29 15.35 22.45
N VAL A 236 -52.39 15.77 21.19
CA VAL A 236 -51.44 16.69 20.55
C VAL A 236 -51.77 18.15 20.82
N LEU A 237 -53.05 18.51 20.83
CA LEU A 237 -53.50 19.90 20.95
C LEU A 237 -53.39 20.45 22.38
N ASP A 238 -53.31 19.58 23.39
CA ASP A 238 -53.31 19.97 24.80
C ASP A 238 -51.92 20.30 25.40
N VAL A 239 -50.85 20.36 24.58
CA VAL A 239 -49.51 20.72 25.07
C VAL A 239 -49.31 22.24 25.04
N LYS A 240 -49.80 22.94 26.06
CA LYS A 240 -49.41 24.33 26.35
C LYS A 240 -48.00 24.40 26.97
N GLN A 241 -47.10 25.06 26.23
CA GLN A 241 -46.06 26.00 26.69
C GLN A 241 -45.02 25.51 27.73
N VAL A 242 -43.82 25.12 27.27
CA VAL A 242 -42.57 25.73 27.78
C VAL A 242 -41.59 25.92 26.62
N SER A 243 -41.26 27.19 26.38
CA SER A 243 -40.28 27.69 25.40
C SER A 243 -38.85 27.39 25.86
N PHE A 244 -38.10 26.62 25.05
CA PHE A 244 -36.67 26.79 24.71
C PHE A 244 -36.09 25.59 23.89
N THR A 245 -36.92 24.81 23.17
CA THR A 245 -36.44 23.81 22.20
C THR A 245 -37.43 23.65 21.02
N ASN A 246 -36.89 23.53 19.80
CA ASN A 246 -37.58 23.42 18.51
C ASN A 246 -38.89 22.60 18.50
N THR A 247 -40.03 23.28 18.37
CA THR A 247 -41.36 22.72 18.04
C THR A 247 -41.50 22.30 16.56
N PHE A 248 -40.41 22.32 15.78
CA PHE A 248 -40.40 21.94 14.36
C PHE A 248 -40.55 20.43 14.11
N PHE A 249 -40.25 19.55 15.08
CA PHE A 249 -40.28 18.09 14.86
C PHE A 249 -41.67 17.45 15.04
N ASN A 250 -42.56 18.02 15.85
CA ASN A 250 -43.81 17.32 16.21
C ASN A 250 -44.93 17.48 15.17
N LYS A 251 -45.10 18.64 14.53
CA LYS A 251 -46.15 18.83 13.49
C LYS A 251 -45.99 17.87 12.30
N SER A 252 -44.75 17.54 11.94
CA SER A 252 -44.43 16.64 10.81
C SER A 252 -44.84 15.18 11.09
N LEU A 253 -44.62 14.67 12.30
CA LEU A 253 -44.89 13.28 12.66
C LEU A 253 -46.39 12.96 12.71
N ILE A 254 -47.19 13.85 13.30
CA ILE A 254 -48.64 13.67 13.42
C ILE A 254 -49.30 13.68 12.05
N LYS A 255 -48.92 14.63 11.19
CA LYS A 255 -49.38 14.67 9.79
C LYS A 255 -49.05 13.35 9.09
N LYS A 256 -47.84 12.81 9.27
CA LYS A 256 -47.45 11.53 8.65
C LYS A 256 -48.26 10.34 9.19
N ARG A 257 -48.51 10.26 10.50
CA ARG A 257 -49.34 9.21 11.14
C ARG A 257 -50.76 9.21 10.56
N ILE A 258 -51.41 10.37 10.51
CA ILE A 258 -52.77 10.51 9.95
C ILE A 258 -52.78 10.16 8.46
N VAL A 259 -51.84 10.66 7.68
CA VAL A 259 -51.75 10.36 6.23
C VAL A 259 -51.51 8.87 5.98
N MET A 260 -50.68 8.20 6.78
CA MET A 260 -50.44 6.76 6.64
C MET A 260 -51.63 5.90 7.09
N LEU A 261 -52.37 6.33 8.12
CA LEU A 261 -53.61 5.69 8.55
C LEU A 261 -54.73 5.76 7.51
N GLN A 262 -54.79 6.84 6.73
CA GLN A 262 -55.78 7.03 5.66
C GLN A 262 -55.41 6.29 4.37
N LYS A 263 -54.18 5.79 4.25
CA LYS A 263 -53.69 5.16 3.03
C LYS A 263 -54.28 3.75 2.82
N SER A 264 -54.62 3.42 1.58
CA SER A 264 -55.02 2.06 1.21
C SER A 264 -53.84 1.09 1.28
N LYS A 265 -54.14 -0.20 1.50
CA LYS A 265 -53.10 -1.25 1.53
C LYS A 265 -52.35 -1.31 0.19
N SER A 266 -51.04 -1.41 0.28
CA SER A 266 -50.13 -1.54 -0.86
C SER A 266 -50.40 -2.85 -1.60
N LYS A 267 -50.29 -2.84 -2.94
CA LYS A 267 -50.41 -4.05 -3.77
C LYS A 267 -49.26 -5.02 -3.47
N GLN A 268 -49.53 -6.32 -3.53
CA GLN A 268 -48.52 -7.38 -3.33
C GLN A 268 -47.32 -7.25 -4.29
N LEU A 269 -47.53 -6.73 -5.51
CA LEU A 269 -46.45 -6.48 -6.48
C LEU A 269 -45.36 -5.52 -5.95
N HIS A 270 -45.70 -4.60 -5.03
CA HIS A 270 -44.69 -3.72 -4.43
C HIS A 270 -43.74 -4.45 -3.48
N LEU A 271 -44.02 -5.70 -3.10
CA LEU A 271 -43.07 -6.55 -2.38
C LEU A 271 -41.82 -6.85 -3.21
N LEU A 272 -41.91 -6.82 -4.55
CA LEU A 272 -40.75 -7.01 -5.42
C LEU A 272 -39.70 -5.90 -5.25
N LYS A 273 -40.08 -4.71 -4.76
CA LYS A 273 -39.13 -3.61 -4.48
C LYS A 273 -38.07 -4.01 -3.45
N TYR A 274 -38.36 -4.94 -2.54
CA TYR A 274 -37.40 -5.42 -1.56
C TYR A 274 -36.32 -6.32 -2.20
N ALA A 275 -36.59 -6.92 -3.36
CA ALA A 275 -35.60 -7.67 -4.12
C ALA A 275 -34.45 -6.78 -4.64
N LEU A 276 -34.64 -5.44 -4.67
CA LEU A 276 -33.58 -4.46 -4.98
C LEU A 276 -32.38 -4.57 -4.03
N LEU A 277 -32.55 -5.14 -2.83
CA LEU A 277 -31.47 -5.36 -1.87
C LEU A 277 -30.44 -6.39 -2.38
N ILE A 278 -30.84 -7.38 -3.18
CA ILE A 278 -29.94 -8.45 -3.66
C ILE A 278 -28.84 -7.92 -4.58
N PRO A 279 -29.15 -7.25 -5.72
CA PRO A 279 -28.11 -6.73 -6.61
C PRO A 279 -27.28 -5.62 -5.94
N LEU A 280 -27.88 -4.86 -5.02
CA LEU A 280 -27.18 -3.84 -4.26
C LEU A 280 -26.09 -4.44 -3.36
N VAL A 281 -26.44 -5.45 -2.57
CA VAL A 281 -25.50 -6.14 -1.68
C VAL A 281 -24.42 -6.84 -2.50
N PHE A 282 -24.78 -7.45 -3.63
CA PHE A 282 -23.82 -8.05 -4.54
C PHE A 282 -22.82 -7.02 -5.11
N GLY A 283 -23.31 -5.86 -5.55
CA GLY A 283 -22.45 -4.76 -6.01
C GLY A 283 -21.53 -4.22 -4.90
N MET A 284 -22.03 -4.11 -3.67
CA MET A 284 -21.21 -3.74 -2.51
C MET A 284 -20.13 -4.79 -2.23
N LEU A 285 -20.44 -6.08 -2.32
CA LEU A 285 -19.48 -7.17 -2.11
C LEU A 285 -18.39 -7.20 -3.19
N ILE A 286 -18.74 -6.90 -4.44
CA ILE A 286 -17.74 -6.71 -5.50
C ILE A 286 -16.84 -5.53 -5.14
N TYR A 287 -17.41 -4.38 -4.80
CA TYR A 287 -16.66 -3.17 -4.43
C TYR A 287 -15.72 -3.39 -3.24
N THR A 288 -16.15 -4.12 -2.20
CA THR A 288 -15.31 -4.44 -1.04
C THR A 288 -14.24 -5.49 -1.33
N SER A 289 -14.47 -6.35 -2.32
CA SER A 289 -13.54 -7.43 -2.70
C SER A 289 -12.51 -6.98 -3.74
N THR A 290 -12.83 -5.97 -4.55
CA THR A 290 -11.87 -5.30 -5.44
C THR A 290 -10.91 -4.46 -4.60
N GLU A 291 -9.67 -4.92 -4.45
CA GLU A 291 -8.62 -4.08 -3.89
C GLU A 291 -8.33 -2.95 -4.88
N VAL A 292 -8.70 -1.72 -4.51
CA VAL A 292 -8.09 -0.53 -5.11
C VAL A 292 -6.61 -0.60 -4.74
N ARG A 293 -5.78 -1.10 -5.65
CA ARG A 293 -4.32 -1.00 -5.58
C ARG A 293 -3.94 0.45 -5.79
N ALA A 294 -4.15 1.27 -4.77
CA ALA A 294 -3.34 2.46 -4.57
C ALA A 294 -1.91 1.95 -4.37
N GLN A 295 -1.03 2.31 -5.30
CA GLN A 295 0.38 1.97 -5.30
C GLN A 295 0.98 2.21 -3.91
N GLN A 296 1.38 1.14 -3.24
CA GLN A 296 2.22 1.25 -2.05
C GLN A 296 3.65 1.52 -2.52
N ASN A 297 4.07 2.77 -2.43
CA ASN A 297 5.45 3.11 -2.08
C ASN A 297 5.42 3.83 -0.72
N LYS A 298 6.01 3.16 0.27
CA LYS A 298 6.52 3.60 1.59
C LYS A 298 6.01 4.92 2.20
N GLU A 299 5.47 4.79 3.42
CA GLU A 299 5.40 5.80 4.50
C GLU A 299 6.77 6.50 4.68
N GLU A 300 6.94 7.80 4.91
CA GLU A 300 6.33 8.84 5.77
C GLU A 300 6.40 10.22 5.04
N LYS A 301 5.62 11.29 5.23
CA LYS A 301 4.86 11.89 6.35
C LYS A 301 3.85 12.95 5.81
N GLU A 302 2.73 13.07 6.52
CA GLU A 302 1.78 14.22 6.67
C GLU A 302 1.15 15.00 5.49
N GLN A 303 -0.19 14.82 5.39
CA GLN A 303 -1.30 15.73 5.07
C GLN A 303 -1.08 17.03 4.27
N VAL A 304 -1.87 17.26 3.20
CA VAL A 304 -2.97 18.26 3.13
C VAL A 304 -3.97 17.92 2.01
N VAL A 305 -5.25 17.85 2.40
CA VAL A 305 -6.52 18.16 1.69
C VAL A 305 -6.45 18.38 0.17
N GLY A 306 -7.07 17.48 -0.60
CA GLY A 306 -7.48 17.73 -1.99
C GLY A 306 -8.73 18.62 -2.05
N GLN A 307 -8.54 19.92 -1.93
CA GLN A 307 -9.25 20.85 -2.83
C GLN A 307 -8.64 20.62 -4.22
N GLU A 308 -9.42 20.68 -5.30
CA GLU A 308 -8.84 20.83 -6.64
C GLU A 308 -7.92 22.05 -6.59
N VAL A 309 -6.61 21.81 -6.57
CA VAL A 309 -5.62 22.87 -6.48
C VAL A 309 -5.72 23.61 -7.80
N THR A 310 -6.19 24.85 -7.74
CA THR A 310 -6.28 25.72 -8.92
C THR A 310 -4.88 25.89 -9.52
N ASP A 311 -4.80 26.14 -10.83
CA ASP A 311 -3.52 26.37 -11.51
C ASP A 311 -2.71 27.49 -10.81
N GLU A 312 -3.40 28.49 -10.25
CA GLU A 312 -2.84 29.56 -9.41
C GLU A 312 -2.19 29.03 -8.12
N ALA A 313 -2.87 28.14 -7.40
CA ALA A 313 -2.34 27.54 -6.17
C ALA A 313 -1.15 26.61 -6.46
N LEU A 314 -1.11 25.96 -7.62
CA LEU A 314 0.06 25.19 -8.08
C LEU A 314 1.24 26.11 -8.44
N ILE A 315 1.00 27.25 -9.07
CA ILE A 315 2.04 28.25 -9.36
C ILE A 315 2.65 28.77 -8.05
N VAL A 316 1.83 29.11 -7.06
CA VAL A 316 2.30 29.55 -5.73
C VAL A 316 3.11 28.46 -5.04
N LYS A 317 2.68 27.20 -5.17
CA LYS A 317 3.43 26.05 -4.65
C LYS A 317 4.83 25.97 -5.26
N TYR A 318 4.95 25.97 -6.59
CA TYR A 318 6.25 25.88 -7.27
C TYR A 318 7.14 27.09 -7.02
N TYR A 319 6.56 28.28 -6.87
CA TYR A 319 7.29 29.49 -6.49
C TYR A 319 7.95 29.33 -5.11
N ASN A 320 7.21 28.82 -4.13
CA ASN A 320 7.74 28.58 -2.79
C ASN A 320 8.84 27.52 -2.77
N GLU A 321 8.72 26.48 -3.62
CA GLU A 321 9.77 25.47 -3.79
C GLU A 321 11.06 26.08 -4.35
N LEU A 322 10.98 26.98 -5.34
CA LEU A 322 12.14 27.72 -5.88
C LEU A 322 12.83 28.58 -4.81
N VAL A 323 12.06 29.32 -4.00
CA VAL A 323 12.61 30.12 -2.89
C VAL A 323 13.28 29.23 -1.84
N ALA A 324 12.72 28.05 -1.54
CA ALA A 324 13.31 27.11 -0.60
C ALA A 324 14.63 26.51 -1.14
N MET A 325 14.69 26.18 -2.42
CA MET A 325 15.91 25.69 -3.08
C MET A 325 17.02 26.75 -3.04
N GLN A 326 16.71 28.01 -3.34
CA GLN A 326 17.68 29.11 -3.23
C GLN A 326 18.24 29.24 -1.80
N LYS A 327 17.36 29.18 -0.78
CA LYS A 327 17.77 29.24 0.64
C LYS A 327 18.62 28.04 1.06
N ALA A 328 18.44 26.89 0.43
CA ALA A 328 19.24 25.69 0.65
C ALA A 328 20.63 25.74 -0.04
N GLY A 329 20.91 26.81 -0.79
CA GLY A 329 22.19 27.00 -1.49
C GLY A 329 22.23 26.46 -2.92
N SER A 330 21.07 26.12 -3.51
CA SER A 330 21.02 25.71 -4.92
C SER A 330 21.45 26.83 -5.84
N ASP A 331 22.25 26.48 -6.86
CA ASP A 331 22.70 27.42 -7.88
C ASP A 331 21.60 27.71 -8.92
N PHE A 332 21.85 28.70 -9.79
CA PHE A 332 20.89 29.08 -10.83
C PHE A 332 20.58 27.91 -11.79
N ASN A 333 21.54 27.04 -12.07
CA ASN A 333 21.35 25.92 -12.98
C ASN A 333 20.42 24.85 -12.38
N GLU A 334 20.49 24.63 -11.08
CA GLU A 334 19.58 23.74 -10.35
C GLU A 334 18.15 24.28 -10.34
N LEU A 335 17.98 25.59 -10.10
CA LEU A 335 16.67 26.26 -10.16
C LEU A 335 16.09 26.25 -11.59
N PHE A 336 16.95 26.45 -12.59
CA PHE A 336 16.59 26.41 -14.01
C PHE A 336 16.15 25.01 -14.44
N LYS A 337 16.87 23.96 -14.01
CA LYS A 337 16.50 22.55 -14.22
C LYS A 337 15.18 22.19 -13.55
N PHE A 338 14.95 22.67 -12.32
CA PHE A 338 13.69 22.46 -11.60
C PHE A 338 12.48 23.01 -12.36
N ALA A 339 12.64 24.18 -12.98
CA ALA A 339 11.60 24.82 -13.79
C ALA A 339 11.28 24.08 -15.11
N GLY A 340 11.91 22.93 -15.37
CA GLY A 340 11.70 22.11 -16.56
C GLY A 340 12.56 22.51 -17.75
N PHE A 341 13.47 23.47 -17.57
CA PHE A 341 14.44 23.86 -18.59
C PHE A 341 15.68 22.96 -18.49
N SER A 342 15.63 21.82 -19.17
CA SER A 342 16.83 21.02 -19.46
C SER A 342 17.45 21.45 -20.80
N GLU A 343 18.66 20.97 -21.12
CA GLU A 343 19.32 21.22 -22.42
C GLU A 343 18.42 20.88 -23.64
N ASN A 344 17.44 19.98 -23.49
CA ASN A 344 16.52 19.56 -24.55
C ASN A 344 15.17 20.32 -24.53
N SER A 345 14.99 21.30 -23.63
CA SER A 345 13.71 22.04 -23.50
C SER A 345 13.39 22.91 -24.72
N LEU A 346 14.42 23.37 -25.45
CA LEU A 346 14.29 24.10 -26.71
C LEU A 346 13.83 23.24 -27.90
N GLU A 347 13.85 21.91 -27.74
CA GLU A 347 13.44 20.93 -28.75
C GLU A 347 11.94 20.59 -28.66
N LYS A 348 11.28 20.91 -27.53
CA LYS A 348 9.85 20.65 -27.32
C LYS A 348 8.99 21.80 -27.85
N TYR A 349 8.08 21.47 -28.77
CA TYR A 349 7.11 22.44 -29.29
C TYR A 349 6.03 22.83 -28.28
N LEU A 350 5.49 21.82 -27.59
CA LEU A 350 4.42 21.93 -26.60
C LEU A 350 4.92 21.43 -25.23
N LEU A 351 4.69 22.25 -24.19
CA LEU A 351 5.03 21.90 -22.81
C LEU A 351 3.87 21.14 -22.19
N SER A 352 4.15 20.21 -21.28
CA SER A 352 3.11 19.62 -20.43
C SER A 352 2.50 20.69 -19.50
N LYS A 353 1.32 20.39 -18.94
CA LYS A 353 0.64 21.30 -17.99
C LYS A 353 1.54 21.63 -16.79
N GLU A 354 2.26 20.64 -16.27
CA GLU A 354 3.17 20.83 -15.14
C GLU A 354 4.37 21.71 -15.50
N GLU A 355 5.03 21.45 -16.63
CA GLU A 355 6.17 22.24 -17.12
C GLU A 355 5.75 23.70 -17.38
N PHE A 356 4.54 23.93 -17.91
CA PHE A 356 4.00 25.28 -18.10
C PHE A 356 3.83 26.04 -16.77
N LEU A 357 3.28 25.39 -15.74
CA LEU A 357 3.07 26.02 -14.42
C LEU A 357 4.40 26.26 -13.68
N LYS A 358 5.36 25.34 -13.80
CA LYS A 358 6.71 25.50 -13.26
C LYS A 358 7.47 26.64 -13.93
N MET A 359 7.37 26.76 -15.25
CA MET A 359 7.90 27.90 -15.99
C MET A 359 7.28 29.23 -15.52
N HIS A 360 5.97 29.26 -15.28
CA HIS A 360 5.29 30.47 -14.81
C HIS A 360 5.77 30.87 -13.42
N ALA A 361 5.87 29.92 -12.50
CA ALA A 361 6.41 30.13 -11.16
C ALA A 361 7.87 30.63 -11.19
N PHE A 362 8.69 30.08 -12.10
CA PHE A 362 10.07 30.49 -12.28
C PHE A 362 10.20 31.94 -12.76
N ARG A 363 9.35 32.42 -13.68
CA ARG A 363 9.37 33.83 -14.09
C ARG A 363 9.02 34.78 -12.95
N LEU A 364 8.02 34.43 -12.14
CA LEU A 364 7.66 35.21 -10.96
C LEU A 364 8.84 35.29 -9.98
N TYR A 365 9.49 34.15 -9.73
CA TYR A 365 10.69 34.08 -8.90
C TYR A 365 11.84 34.95 -9.42
N ILE A 366 12.13 34.92 -10.73
CA ILE A 366 13.20 35.73 -11.33
C ILE A 366 12.87 37.22 -11.26
N SER A 367 11.62 37.60 -11.50
CA SER A 367 11.17 39.00 -11.38
C SER A 367 11.36 39.52 -9.95
N ASP A 368 10.91 38.75 -8.94
CA ASP A 368 11.08 39.15 -7.54
C ASP A 368 12.56 39.16 -7.10
N SER A 369 13.35 38.19 -7.57
CA SER A 369 14.79 38.12 -7.30
C SER A 369 15.56 39.30 -7.91
N TYR A 370 15.13 39.77 -9.09
CA TYR A 370 15.71 40.94 -9.73
C TYR A 370 15.48 42.19 -8.88
N VAL A 371 14.24 42.45 -8.45
CA VAL A 371 13.88 43.59 -7.59
C VAL A 371 14.61 43.53 -6.25
N GLN A 372 14.71 42.35 -5.65
CA GLN A 372 15.42 42.18 -4.39
C GLN A 372 16.90 42.55 -4.53
N LYS A 373 17.57 42.06 -5.58
CA LYS A 373 18.99 42.32 -5.83
C LYS A 373 19.27 43.80 -6.14
N THR A 374 18.44 44.45 -6.96
CA THR A 374 18.59 45.89 -7.24
C THR A 374 18.22 46.79 -6.06
N SER A 375 17.38 46.30 -5.13
CA SER A 375 17.12 47.00 -3.86
C SER A 375 18.30 46.92 -2.89
N GLU A 376 19.02 45.79 -2.85
CA GLU A 376 20.23 45.59 -2.04
C GLU A 376 21.40 46.43 -2.57
N ASP A 377 21.52 46.56 -3.89
CA ASP A 377 22.56 47.37 -4.56
C ASP A 377 22.26 48.89 -4.56
N SER A 378 21.12 49.33 -4.00
CA SER A 378 20.71 50.75 -3.87
C SER A 378 20.60 51.53 -5.20
N THR A 379 20.43 50.85 -6.33
CA THR A 379 20.32 51.44 -7.68
C THR A 379 18.90 51.42 -8.25
N LEU A 380 17.90 51.07 -7.44
CA LEU A 380 16.51 50.87 -7.86
C LEU A 380 15.91 52.14 -8.49
N ASN A 381 15.53 52.09 -9.76
CA ASN A 381 14.83 53.17 -10.46
C ASN A 381 13.41 52.74 -10.92
N GLN A 382 12.62 53.68 -11.44
CA GLN A 382 11.25 53.37 -11.91
C GLN A 382 11.27 52.37 -13.08
N GLU A 383 12.32 52.40 -13.92
CA GLU A 383 12.48 51.49 -15.05
C GLU A 383 12.69 50.04 -14.60
N ASP A 384 13.36 49.81 -13.46
CA ASP A 384 13.53 48.48 -12.86
C ASP A 384 12.21 47.90 -12.34
N PHE A 385 11.34 48.76 -11.78
CA PHE A 385 10.00 48.36 -11.35
C PHE A 385 9.11 48.01 -12.55
N ASP A 386 9.14 48.86 -13.58
CA ASP A 386 8.39 48.64 -14.82
C ASP A 386 8.88 47.36 -15.55
N TYR A 387 10.18 47.08 -15.52
CA TYR A 387 10.77 45.83 -16.04
C TYR A 387 10.33 44.60 -15.24
N SER A 388 10.30 44.70 -13.91
CA SER A 388 9.81 43.64 -13.02
C SER A 388 8.33 43.30 -13.28
N GLU A 389 7.47 44.32 -13.41
CA GLU A 389 6.05 44.15 -13.76
C GLU A 389 5.88 43.51 -15.14
N PHE A 390 6.65 43.96 -16.14
CA PHE A 390 6.65 43.34 -17.46
C PHE A 390 7.04 41.84 -17.44
N MET A 391 7.99 41.46 -16.57
CA MET A 391 8.40 40.06 -16.41
C MET A 391 7.35 39.19 -15.70
N LYS A 392 6.43 39.80 -14.93
CA LYS A 392 5.29 39.13 -14.30
C LYS A 392 4.11 38.95 -15.26
N GLU A 393 4.03 39.76 -16.32
CA GLU A 393 3.02 39.60 -17.36
C GLU A 393 3.28 38.36 -18.21
N SER A 394 2.52 37.29 -17.94
CA SER A 394 2.48 36.14 -18.84
C SER A 394 1.63 36.46 -20.06
N ARG A 395 2.16 36.18 -21.26
CA ARG A 395 1.43 36.21 -22.54
C ARG A 395 0.16 35.34 -22.54
N TYR A 396 0.05 34.38 -21.61
CA TYR A 396 -1.10 33.49 -21.45
C TYR A 396 -1.47 33.38 -19.97
N LYS A 397 -2.76 33.52 -19.64
CA LYS A 397 -3.23 33.48 -18.25
C LYS A 397 -3.33 32.06 -17.69
N ASN A 398 -3.57 31.09 -18.58
CA ASN A 398 -3.73 29.68 -18.20
C ASN A 398 -3.20 28.75 -19.30
N TYR A 399 -3.08 27.46 -18.96
CA TYR A 399 -2.57 26.45 -19.89
C TYR A 399 -3.46 26.26 -21.14
N THR A 400 -4.77 26.50 -21.00
CA THR A 400 -5.73 26.39 -22.11
C THR A 400 -5.47 27.45 -23.18
N GLU A 401 -5.22 28.70 -22.77
CA GLU A 401 -4.83 29.80 -23.67
C GLU A 401 -3.48 29.54 -24.34
N TYR A 402 -2.50 29.02 -23.59
CA TYR A 402 -1.20 28.63 -24.13
C TYR A 402 -1.33 27.58 -25.24
N LYS A 403 -2.10 26.52 -24.98
CA LYS A 403 -2.35 25.44 -25.96
C LYS A 403 -3.09 25.98 -27.18
N ALA A 404 -4.09 26.85 -26.99
CA ALA A 404 -4.84 27.45 -28.08
C ALA A 404 -3.93 28.30 -29.00
N TYR A 405 -3.03 29.09 -28.43
CA TYR A 405 -2.05 29.86 -29.20
C TYR A 405 -1.08 28.96 -29.97
N LYS A 406 -0.55 27.90 -29.34
CA LYS A 406 0.35 26.94 -29.98
C LYS A 406 -0.30 26.22 -31.16
N ASN A 407 -1.62 26.09 -31.22
CA ASN A 407 -2.29 25.52 -32.38
C ASN A 407 -2.42 26.50 -33.57
N THR A 408 -2.05 27.77 -33.43
CA THR A 408 -2.15 28.75 -34.51
C THR A 408 -1.06 28.59 -35.56
N LYS A 409 -1.38 28.89 -36.82
CA LYS A 409 -0.40 28.87 -37.93
C LYS A 409 0.78 29.82 -37.69
N ALA A 410 0.53 30.95 -37.01
CA ALA A 410 1.58 31.91 -36.65
C ALA A 410 2.57 31.31 -35.64
N ALA A 411 2.08 30.65 -34.58
CA ALA A 411 2.94 30.04 -33.57
C ALA A 411 3.77 28.87 -34.11
N LYS A 412 3.21 28.06 -35.03
CA LYS A 412 3.95 27.02 -35.76
C LYS A 412 5.08 27.64 -36.58
N LYS A 413 4.77 28.66 -37.38
CA LYS A 413 5.74 29.36 -38.24
C LYS A 413 6.86 30.05 -37.44
N ASP A 414 6.54 30.74 -36.36
CA ASP A 414 7.55 31.42 -35.52
C ASP A 414 8.52 30.43 -34.88
N TRP A 415 8.05 29.23 -34.52
CA TRP A 415 8.90 28.19 -33.99
C TRP A 415 9.82 27.57 -35.05
N GLU A 416 9.29 27.31 -36.25
CA GLU A 416 10.08 26.83 -37.40
C GLU A 416 11.18 27.82 -37.82
N LEU A 417 10.92 29.13 -37.70
CA LEU A 417 11.88 30.18 -38.02
C LEU A 417 13.01 30.34 -36.97
N ASN A 418 12.85 29.76 -35.77
CA ASN A 418 13.85 29.85 -34.72
C ASN A 418 14.91 28.76 -34.88
N THR A 419 15.95 29.07 -35.65
CA THR A 419 17.09 28.20 -35.94
C THR A 419 18.33 28.46 -35.07
N GLN A 420 18.14 29.07 -33.90
CA GLN A 420 19.24 29.28 -32.94
C GLN A 420 19.91 27.95 -32.54
N ASP A 421 21.19 28.02 -32.18
CA ASP A 421 22.03 26.89 -31.76
C ASP A 421 22.26 25.79 -32.83
N GLY A 422 22.03 26.10 -34.11
CA GLY A 422 22.26 25.17 -35.22
C GLY A 422 21.18 24.07 -35.32
N ILE A 423 19.96 24.36 -34.87
CA ILE A 423 18.84 23.41 -34.87
C ILE A 423 17.80 23.83 -35.93
N LEU A 424 17.60 23.00 -36.95
CA LEU A 424 16.49 23.14 -37.89
C LEU A 424 15.21 22.56 -37.26
N LYS A 425 14.06 23.18 -37.52
CA LYS A 425 12.77 22.81 -36.92
C LYS A 425 11.68 22.73 -37.98
N LEU A 426 10.85 21.69 -37.90
CA LEU A 426 9.69 21.49 -38.77
C LEU A 426 8.49 21.02 -37.98
N PHE A 427 7.35 21.71 -38.14
CA PHE A 427 6.07 21.24 -37.64
C PHE A 427 5.29 20.56 -38.76
N VAL A 428 4.75 19.37 -38.49
CA VAL A 428 3.85 18.64 -39.41
C VAL A 428 2.53 18.34 -38.73
N GLU A 429 1.43 18.26 -39.47
CA GLU A 429 0.13 17.96 -38.85
C GLU A 429 0.01 16.49 -38.39
N ASP A 430 0.68 15.56 -39.08
CA ASP A 430 0.76 14.14 -38.72
C ASP A 430 2.14 13.58 -39.07
N LEU A 431 2.86 13.08 -38.05
CA LEU A 431 4.18 12.48 -38.25
C LEU A 431 4.13 11.22 -39.12
N ALA A 432 3.08 10.41 -39.00
CA ALA A 432 2.92 9.15 -39.70
C ALA A 432 2.49 9.36 -41.17
N ASN A 433 1.83 10.48 -41.47
CA ASN A 433 1.26 10.76 -42.78
C ASN A 433 1.45 12.22 -43.21
N LYS A 434 2.67 12.55 -43.68
CA LYS A 434 3.03 13.89 -44.14
C LYS A 434 2.36 14.22 -45.47
N THR A 435 1.87 15.44 -45.61
CA THR A 435 1.42 15.96 -46.90
C THR A 435 2.59 16.14 -47.86
N ALA A 436 2.35 16.12 -49.18
CA ALA A 436 3.41 16.33 -50.17
C ALA A 436 4.17 17.66 -50.00
N GLN A 437 3.51 18.68 -49.43
CA GLN A 437 4.13 19.97 -49.12
C GLN A 437 5.04 19.90 -47.88
N GLU A 438 4.63 19.16 -46.85
CA GLU A 438 5.44 18.93 -45.65
C GLU A 438 6.65 18.03 -45.96
N GLU A 439 6.46 17.03 -46.81
CA GLU A 439 7.51 16.14 -47.31
C GLU A 439 8.57 16.91 -48.11
N ALA A 440 8.14 17.83 -48.98
CA ALA A 440 9.07 18.70 -49.71
C ALA A 440 9.88 19.63 -48.79
N LYS A 441 9.24 20.18 -47.74
CA LYS A 441 9.93 21.00 -46.73
C LYS A 441 10.92 20.17 -45.91
N PHE A 442 10.52 18.97 -45.49
CA PHE A 442 11.37 18.04 -44.74
C PHE A 442 12.63 17.70 -45.52
N ASN A 443 12.49 17.29 -46.79
CA ASN A 443 13.62 16.98 -47.66
C ASN A 443 14.52 18.19 -47.93
N GLY A 444 13.94 19.40 -48.03
CA GLY A 444 14.71 20.64 -48.16
C GLY A 444 15.57 20.94 -46.93
N LEU A 445 15.00 20.78 -45.72
CA LEU A 445 15.72 20.97 -44.46
C LEU A 445 16.77 19.88 -44.22
N LEU A 446 16.50 18.65 -44.63
CA LEU A 446 17.46 17.55 -44.56
C LEU A 446 18.68 17.84 -45.44
N LYS A 447 18.48 18.32 -46.67
CA LYS A 447 19.57 18.76 -47.54
C LYS A 447 20.36 19.91 -46.93
N GLN A 448 19.69 20.84 -46.25
CA GLN A 448 20.33 21.94 -45.54
C GLN A 448 21.22 21.43 -44.39
N LEU A 449 20.71 20.47 -43.60
CA LEU A 449 21.45 19.80 -42.52
C LEU A 449 22.72 19.08 -43.01
N GLU A 450 22.67 18.49 -44.21
CA GLU A 450 23.82 17.81 -44.83
C GLU A 450 24.83 18.78 -45.45
N SER A 451 24.35 19.91 -45.98
CA SER A 451 25.19 20.84 -46.76
C SER A 451 25.88 21.93 -45.93
N ASP A 452 25.32 22.31 -44.80
CA ASP A 452 25.79 23.44 -44.00
C ASP A 452 26.24 22.97 -42.61
N SER A 453 27.55 23.09 -42.37
CA SER A 453 28.23 22.70 -41.13
C SER A 453 27.78 23.44 -39.86
N TYR A 454 27.04 24.55 -40.00
CA TYR A 454 26.44 25.24 -38.86
C TYR A 454 25.31 24.43 -38.23
N PHE A 455 24.54 23.69 -39.04
CA PHE A 455 23.40 22.92 -38.55
C PHE A 455 23.86 21.55 -38.06
N LYS A 456 23.53 21.26 -36.79
CA LYS A 456 23.90 20.03 -36.11
C LYS A 456 22.74 19.06 -36.02
N LYS A 457 21.51 19.57 -36.12
CA LYS A 457 20.30 18.83 -35.76
C LYS A 457 19.07 19.33 -36.52
N LEU A 458 18.16 18.42 -36.87
CA LEU A 458 16.81 18.70 -37.38
C LEU A 458 15.78 18.07 -36.44
N VAL A 459 14.84 18.87 -35.93
CA VAL A 459 13.74 18.44 -35.05
C VAL A 459 12.42 18.52 -35.82
N VAL A 460 11.69 17.41 -35.84
CA VAL A 460 10.38 17.31 -36.50
C VAL A 460 9.32 16.87 -35.49
N THR A 461 8.19 17.58 -35.44
CA THR A 461 7.15 17.35 -34.44
C THR A 461 5.74 17.58 -34.97
N ASP A 462 4.77 16.84 -34.44
CA ASP A 462 3.33 17.07 -34.62
C ASP A 462 2.67 17.66 -33.36
N GLY A 463 3.48 17.99 -32.35
CA GLY A 463 3.04 18.47 -31.05
C GLY A 463 2.72 17.37 -30.03
N THR A 464 2.64 16.10 -30.45
CA THR A 464 2.51 14.92 -29.57
C THR A 464 3.74 14.03 -29.59
N GLN A 465 4.32 13.84 -30.77
CA GLN A 465 5.50 13.05 -31.05
C GLN A 465 6.57 13.94 -31.66
N THR A 466 7.82 13.69 -31.31
CA THR A 466 8.97 14.45 -31.81
C THR A 466 10.08 13.46 -32.13
N PHE A 467 10.68 13.59 -33.31
CA PHE A 467 11.93 12.90 -33.64
C PHE A 467 13.00 13.90 -34.06
N THR A 468 14.25 13.47 -33.94
CA THR A 468 15.42 14.30 -34.12
C THR A 468 16.42 13.58 -35.02
N ILE A 469 17.02 14.32 -35.95
CA ILE A 469 18.05 13.84 -36.88
C ILE A 469 19.30 14.67 -36.64
N ASP A 470 20.41 14.03 -36.30
CA ASP A 470 21.72 14.69 -36.13
C ASP A 470 22.51 14.69 -37.45
N SER A 471 23.34 15.71 -37.69
CA SER A 471 24.22 15.75 -38.87
C SER A 471 25.39 14.78 -38.70
N TYR A 472 25.44 13.75 -39.55
CA TYR A 472 26.49 12.72 -39.54
C TYR A 472 27.76 13.26 -40.21
N ILE A 473 28.78 13.62 -39.45
CA ILE A 473 30.17 13.67 -39.95
C ILE A 473 30.96 12.53 -39.31
N SER A 474 31.01 11.38 -40.01
CA SER A 474 32.15 10.47 -40.13
C SER A 474 31.72 9.06 -40.59
N ASN A 475 32.01 8.75 -41.85
CA ASN A 475 32.35 7.45 -42.45
C ASN A 475 32.14 6.17 -41.62
N ASN A 476 31.04 5.47 -41.86
CA ASN A 476 31.01 4.12 -42.47
C ASN A 476 29.58 3.56 -42.37
N THR A 477 28.83 3.63 -43.47
CA THR A 477 27.46 3.12 -43.57
C THR A 477 27.41 1.93 -44.50
N SER A 478 26.91 0.81 -43.96
CA SER A 478 26.12 -0.17 -44.70
C SER A 478 25.36 -1.02 -43.69
N LYS A 479 24.12 -0.62 -43.35
CA LYS A 479 23.04 -1.60 -43.19
C LYS A 479 21.65 -0.99 -43.37
N ILE A 480 21.12 -1.42 -44.49
CA ILE A 480 19.80 -1.38 -45.13
C ILE A 480 18.59 -1.32 -44.19
N ILE A 481 17.62 -0.51 -44.63
CA ILE A 481 16.22 -0.32 -44.21
C ILE A 481 15.47 -1.66 -44.20
N GLN A 482 14.71 -1.94 -43.13
CA GLN A 482 13.75 -3.05 -43.11
C GLN A 482 12.37 -2.54 -42.66
N GLU A 483 11.35 -2.88 -43.45
CA GLU A 483 9.92 -2.62 -43.22
C GLU A 483 9.49 -3.09 -41.83
N VAL A 484 8.76 -2.25 -41.09
CA VAL A 484 8.17 -2.61 -39.80
C VAL A 484 6.83 -3.30 -40.05
N GLU A 485 6.86 -4.63 -40.04
CA GLU A 485 5.68 -5.45 -39.87
C GLU A 485 5.22 -5.33 -38.40
N GLU A 486 3.94 -5.03 -38.17
CA GLU A 486 3.38 -4.83 -36.83
C GLU A 486 3.36 -6.17 -36.07
N HIS A 487 4.43 -6.47 -35.34
CA HIS A 487 4.58 -7.71 -34.59
C HIS A 487 3.81 -7.67 -33.26
N ILE A 488 3.06 -8.74 -32.98
CA ILE A 488 2.25 -8.90 -31.77
C ILE A 488 3.18 -9.18 -30.57
N GLU A 489 3.18 -8.28 -29.59
CA GLU A 489 3.86 -8.51 -28.30
C GLU A 489 2.96 -9.30 -27.34
N VAL A 490 3.43 -10.45 -26.86
CA VAL A 490 2.71 -11.32 -25.92
C VAL A 490 3.54 -11.53 -24.66
N PRO A 491 2.98 -11.22 -23.47
CA PRO A 491 3.71 -11.40 -22.21
C PRO A 491 4.12 -12.85 -21.93
N PHE A 492 5.31 -13.03 -21.35
CA PHE A 492 5.86 -14.35 -21.00
C PHE A 492 4.93 -15.19 -20.08
N SER A 493 4.08 -14.57 -19.26
CA SER A 493 3.09 -15.29 -18.42
C SER A 493 2.15 -16.14 -19.26
N VAL A 494 1.66 -15.54 -20.34
CA VAL A 494 0.45 -15.96 -21.05
C VAL A 494 0.79 -16.67 -22.35
N VAL A 495 2.03 -16.49 -22.83
CA VAL A 495 2.48 -17.13 -24.05
C VAL A 495 2.33 -18.66 -23.97
N GLU A 496 1.57 -19.21 -24.90
CA GLU A 496 1.23 -20.65 -24.98
C GLU A 496 2.49 -21.51 -25.14
N GLU A 497 3.47 -21.01 -25.89
CA GLU A 497 4.82 -21.58 -26.00
C GLU A 497 5.85 -20.49 -25.68
N SER A 498 6.51 -20.57 -24.52
CA SER A 498 7.55 -19.62 -24.15
C SER A 498 8.79 -19.75 -25.03
N PRO A 499 9.55 -18.66 -25.26
CA PRO A 499 10.86 -18.78 -25.88
C PRO A 499 11.77 -19.73 -25.09
N THR A 500 12.51 -20.59 -25.79
CA THR A 500 13.37 -21.62 -25.17
C THR A 500 14.69 -21.76 -25.89
N LEU A 501 15.64 -22.47 -25.29
CA LEU A 501 16.85 -22.90 -25.98
C LEU A 501 16.59 -24.22 -26.71
N PRO A 502 17.38 -24.55 -27.75
CA PRO A 502 17.30 -25.86 -28.43
C PRO A 502 17.38 -27.06 -27.47
N GLU A 503 18.17 -26.93 -26.40
CA GLU A 503 18.32 -27.97 -25.36
C GLU A 503 17.07 -28.15 -24.46
N CYS A 504 16.12 -27.21 -24.50
CA CYS A 504 14.90 -27.20 -23.70
C CYS A 504 13.63 -27.42 -24.55
N GLU A 505 13.78 -27.73 -25.85
CA GLU A 505 12.65 -27.84 -26.80
C GLU A 505 11.75 -29.06 -26.50
N ASP A 506 12.37 -30.18 -26.10
CA ASP A 506 11.69 -31.47 -25.89
C ASP A 506 10.85 -31.53 -24.58
N LEU A 507 10.79 -30.45 -23.79
CA LEU A 507 10.00 -30.41 -22.56
C LEU A 507 8.50 -30.31 -22.88
N GLU A 508 7.66 -31.19 -22.30
CA GLU A 508 6.22 -31.26 -22.61
C GLU A 508 5.42 -30.10 -22.02
N SER A 509 5.84 -29.55 -20.87
CA SER A 509 5.12 -28.50 -20.17
C SER A 509 5.71 -27.11 -20.42
N ASN A 510 4.85 -26.15 -20.76
CA ASN A 510 5.22 -24.72 -20.84
C ASN A 510 5.85 -24.22 -19.52
N PHE A 511 5.41 -24.75 -18.36
CA PHE A 511 6.02 -24.41 -17.06
C PHE A 511 7.49 -24.85 -16.95
N GLU A 512 7.82 -26.04 -17.45
CA GLU A 512 9.18 -26.57 -17.43
C GLU A 512 10.09 -25.82 -18.42
N ARG A 513 9.56 -25.50 -19.60
CA ARG A 513 10.22 -24.65 -20.61
C ARG A 513 10.61 -23.28 -20.03
N LYS A 514 9.68 -22.63 -19.32
CA LYS A 514 9.92 -21.36 -18.62
C LYS A 514 11.02 -21.49 -17.57
N ASN A 515 11.00 -22.54 -16.76
CA ASN A 515 12.03 -22.79 -15.75
C ASN A 515 13.40 -23.07 -16.37
N CYS A 516 13.46 -23.82 -17.47
CA CYS A 516 14.69 -24.13 -18.20
C CYS A 516 15.36 -22.84 -18.72
N MET A 517 14.57 -21.99 -19.39
CA MET A 517 15.02 -20.70 -19.90
C MET A 517 15.50 -19.78 -18.76
N ASN A 518 14.73 -19.67 -17.67
CA ASN A 518 15.11 -18.87 -16.50
C ASN A 518 16.43 -19.34 -15.87
N LYS A 519 16.58 -20.66 -15.71
CA LYS A 519 17.80 -21.26 -15.16
C LYS A 519 19.02 -20.94 -16.02
N PHE A 520 18.87 -21.01 -17.35
CA PHE A 520 19.95 -20.67 -18.27
C PHE A 520 20.33 -19.19 -18.18
N VAL A 521 19.36 -18.28 -18.28
CA VAL A 521 19.64 -16.84 -18.27
C VAL A 521 20.29 -16.43 -16.95
N ASN A 522 19.82 -16.96 -15.82
CA ASN A 522 20.42 -16.72 -14.51
C ASN A 522 21.86 -17.25 -14.43
N LYS A 523 22.13 -18.44 -14.98
CA LYS A 523 23.47 -19.03 -15.05
C LYS A 523 24.40 -18.20 -15.94
N HIS A 524 23.89 -17.73 -17.08
CA HIS A 524 24.65 -16.90 -18.02
C HIS A 524 25.03 -15.56 -17.42
N ILE A 525 24.09 -14.88 -16.76
CA ILE A 525 24.33 -13.62 -16.06
C ILE A 525 25.34 -13.83 -14.93
N GLY A 526 25.15 -14.84 -14.08
CA GLY A 526 26.06 -15.13 -12.97
C GLY A 526 27.50 -15.43 -13.39
N LYS A 527 27.71 -15.98 -14.59
CA LYS A 527 29.04 -16.26 -15.14
C LYS A 527 29.70 -15.05 -15.81
N ASN A 528 28.93 -14.21 -16.48
CA ASN A 528 29.46 -13.19 -17.40
C ASN A 528 29.41 -11.75 -16.87
N PHE A 529 28.69 -11.48 -15.78
CA PHE A 529 28.54 -10.14 -15.22
C PHE A 529 29.71 -9.77 -14.29
N ASN A 530 30.34 -8.64 -14.58
CA ASN A 530 31.45 -8.10 -13.81
C ASN A 530 30.94 -7.22 -12.65
N THR A 531 31.00 -7.76 -11.43
CA THR A 531 30.59 -7.03 -10.22
C THR A 531 31.55 -5.90 -9.83
N SER A 532 32.83 -5.96 -10.25
CA SER A 532 33.85 -4.97 -9.88
C SER A 532 33.58 -3.57 -10.42
N VAL A 533 32.76 -3.46 -11.47
CA VAL A 533 32.28 -2.18 -12.01
C VAL A 533 31.49 -1.37 -10.97
N GLY A 534 30.95 -2.05 -9.94
CA GLY A 534 30.21 -1.45 -8.84
C GLY A 534 31.03 -1.15 -7.57
N ASP A 535 32.35 -1.40 -7.55
CA ASP A 535 33.16 -1.33 -6.32
C ASP A 535 33.29 0.09 -5.73
N ASN A 536 33.08 1.11 -6.56
CA ASN A 536 33.06 2.51 -6.13
C ASN A 536 31.72 2.94 -5.48
N LEU A 537 30.72 2.06 -5.45
CA LEU A 537 29.43 2.33 -4.82
C LEU A 537 29.48 2.10 -3.31
N SER A 538 28.55 2.73 -2.59
CA SER A 538 28.43 2.53 -1.14
C SER A 538 28.23 1.05 -0.79
N PRO A 539 28.86 0.52 0.27
CA PRO A 539 28.73 -0.88 0.67
C PRO A 539 27.28 -1.29 0.86
N GLY A 540 26.95 -2.53 0.51
CA GLY A 540 25.58 -3.04 0.62
C GLY A 540 25.06 -3.70 -0.64
N ARG A 541 23.82 -4.18 -0.56
CA ARG A 541 23.12 -4.87 -1.65
C ARG A 541 22.74 -3.89 -2.74
N LYS A 542 23.17 -4.15 -3.98
CA LYS A 542 22.84 -3.37 -5.17
C LYS A 542 21.96 -4.18 -6.11
N ARG A 543 21.10 -3.47 -6.85
CA ARG A 543 20.18 -4.08 -7.83
C ARG A 543 20.21 -3.29 -9.13
N VAL A 544 20.32 -4.00 -10.24
CA VAL A 544 20.20 -3.48 -11.62
C VAL A 544 19.02 -4.19 -12.25
N PHE A 545 18.04 -3.44 -12.74
CA PHE A 545 16.92 -3.99 -13.50
C PHE A 545 17.25 -3.97 -14.98
N VAL A 546 17.11 -5.11 -15.66
CA VAL A 546 17.30 -5.19 -17.11
C VAL A 546 16.03 -5.68 -17.77
N GLN A 547 15.58 -4.97 -18.78
CA GLN A 547 14.47 -5.33 -19.65
C GLN A 547 15.01 -5.61 -21.06
N PHE A 548 14.47 -6.61 -21.72
CA PHE A 548 14.80 -6.94 -23.11
C PHE A 548 13.63 -7.70 -23.75
N LYS A 549 13.59 -7.76 -25.08
CA LYS A 549 12.56 -8.50 -25.81
C LYS A 549 13.21 -9.63 -26.59
N ILE A 550 12.56 -10.79 -26.60
CA ILE A 550 12.88 -11.86 -27.54
C ILE A 550 11.94 -11.70 -28.73
N ASP A 551 12.51 -11.41 -29.90
CA ASP A 551 11.77 -11.13 -31.12
C ASP A 551 11.22 -12.42 -31.76
N THR A 552 10.40 -12.29 -32.79
CA THR A 552 9.78 -13.39 -33.55
C THR A 552 10.79 -14.32 -34.23
N ASP A 553 12.02 -13.85 -34.45
CA ASP A 553 13.12 -14.67 -34.94
C ASP A 553 13.94 -15.31 -33.81
N GLY A 554 13.64 -14.99 -32.55
CA GLY A 554 14.36 -15.46 -31.37
C GLY A 554 15.59 -14.64 -31.00
N SER A 555 15.85 -13.51 -31.67
CA SER A 555 16.93 -12.59 -31.30
C SER A 555 16.55 -11.73 -30.09
N VAL A 556 17.54 -11.36 -29.28
CA VAL A 556 17.37 -10.44 -28.16
C VAL A 556 17.53 -9.00 -28.66
N LYS A 557 16.48 -8.19 -28.50
CA LYS A 557 16.44 -6.77 -28.89
C LYS A 557 15.92 -5.90 -27.73
N ASP A 558 15.95 -4.58 -27.90
CA ASP A 558 15.42 -3.59 -26.95
C ASP A 558 15.96 -3.74 -25.51
N ILE A 559 17.27 -3.94 -25.38
CA ILE A 559 17.92 -4.11 -24.07
C ILE A 559 18.01 -2.76 -23.35
N VAL A 560 17.26 -2.61 -22.27
CA VAL A 560 17.24 -1.43 -21.40
C VAL A 560 17.64 -1.83 -19.99
N ALA A 561 18.65 -1.17 -19.42
CA ALA A 561 19.07 -1.39 -18.04
C ALA A 561 18.86 -0.13 -17.19
N ARG A 562 18.51 -0.30 -15.92
CA ARG A 562 18.39 0.77 -14.92
C ARG A 562 19.03 0.32 -13.61
N GLY A 563 19.99 1.07 -13.10
CA GLY A 563 20.80 0.69 -11.95
C GLY A 563 21.37 1.88 -11.19
N PRO A 564 22.13 1.62 -10.11
CA PRO A 564 22.68 2.67 -9.25
C PRO A 564 23.90 3.41 -9.84
N SER A 565 24.40 2.99 -11.01
CA SER A 565 25.50 3.66 -11.73
C SER A 565 25.38 3.39 -13.23
N PRO A 566 25.66 4.38 -14.10
CA PRO A 566 25.69 4.18 -15.55
C PRO A 566 26.63 3.05 -16.00
N MET A 567 27.76 2.87 -15.32
CA MET A 567 28.71 1.79 -15.68
C MET A 567 28.11 0.40 -15.45
N LEU A 568 27.25 0.25 -14.42
CA LEU A 568 26.55 -1.01 -14.17
C LEU A 568 25.39 -1.24 -15.14
N GLU A 569 24.76 -0.16 -15.61
CA GLU A 569 23.75 -0.25 -16.66
C GLU A 569 24.37 -0.75 -17.97
N GLU A 570 25.52 -0.19 -18.36
CA GLU A 570 26.27 -0.63 -19.54
C GLU A 570 26.79 -2.06 -19.41
N GLU A 571 27.29 -2.43 -18.23
CA GLU A 571 27.71 -3.82 -17.96
C GLU A 571 26.53 -4.80 -18.05
N ALA A 572 25.37 -4.43 -17.51
CA ALA A 572 24.17 -5.25 -17.60
C ALA A 572 23.67 -5.40 -19.04
N LYS A 573 23.69 -4.31 -19.83
CA LYS A 573 23.37 -4.35 -21.26
C LYS A 573 24.33 -5.26 -22.03
N ARG A 574 25.64 -5.14 -21.77
CA ARG A 574 26.68 -5.99 -22.39
C ARG A 574 26.41 -7.46 -22.14
N VAL A 575 26.12 -7.85 -20.91
CA VAL A 575 25.88 -9.25 -20.54
C VAL A 575 24.62 -9.80 -21.24
N ILE A 576 23.51 -9.06 -21.24
CA ILE A 576 22.29 -9.49 -21.92
C ILE A 576 22.48 -9.56 -23.45
N ALA A 577 23.29 -8.68 -24.04
CA ALA A 577 23.62 -8.73 -25.46
C ALA A 577 24.42 -9.98 -25.87
N THR A 578 25.03 -10.69 -24.92
CA THR A 578 25.75 -11.96 -25.17
C THR A 578 24.88 -13.21 -25.07
N LEU A 579 23.57 -13.06 -24.80
CA LEU A 579 22.66 -14.20 -24.80
C LEU A 579 22.58 -14.83 -26.20
N PRO A 580 22.47 -16.17 -26.29
CA PRO A 580 22.34 -16.85 -27.57
C PRO A 580 20.97 -16.56 -28.19
N LYS A 581 20.83 -16.91 -29.47
CA LYS A 581 19.54 -16.88 -30.16
C LYS A 581 18.61 -17.96 -29.57
N PHE A 582 17.38 -17.57 -29.24
CA PHE A 582 16.36 -18.46 -28.69
C PHE A 582 15.49 -19.05 -29.81
N ILE A 583 14.77 -20.13 -29.51
CA ILE A 583 13.58 -20.53 -30.24
C ILE A 583 12.49 -19.51 -29.86
N PRO A 584 11.82 -18.86 -30.83
CA PRO A 584 10.85 -17.80 -30.56
C PRO A 584 9.61 -18.35 -29.85
N GLY A 585 8.99 -17.52 -29.02
CA GLY A 585 7.73 -17.85 -28.37
C GLY A 585 6.58 -17.87 -29.38
N LYS A 586 5.58 -18.73 -29.16
CA LYS A 586 4.40 -18.82 -30.03
C LYS A 586 3.10 -18.58 -29.26
N GLN A 587 2.19 -17.85 -29.89
CA GLN A 587 0.80 -17.70 -29.47
C GLN A 587 -0.11 -18.14 -30.61
N LYS A 588 -1.00 -19.11 -30.37
CA LYS A 588 -1.89 -19.68 -31.41
C LYS A 588 -1.10 -20.18 -32.63
N GLY A 589 0.08 -20.76 -32.39
CA GLY A 589 0.98 -21.28 -33.42
C GLY A 589 1.76 -20.23 -34.23
N LYS A 590 1.61 -18.93 -33.95
CA LYS A 590 2.38 -17.86 -34.60
C LYS A 590 3.50 -17.36 -33.69
N ALA A 591 4.67 -17.06 -34.25
CA ALA A 591 5.77 -16.45 -33.51
C ALA A 591 5.38 -15.04 -33.04
N VAL A 592 5.72 -14.71 -31.80
CA VAL A 592 5.36 -13.44 -31.14
C VAL A 592 6.55 -12.87 -30.39
N ILE A 593 6.56 -11.55 -30.20
CA ILE A 593 7.58 -10.86 -29.42
C ILE A 593 7.26 -11.05 -27.95
N VAL A 594 8.25 -11.45 -27.15
CA VAL A 594 8.06 -11.71 -25.72
C VAL A 594 8.97 -10.80 -24.90
N PRO A 595 8.43 -9.84 -24.13
CA PRO A 595 9.21 -8.98 -23.25
C PRO A 595 9.61 -9.68 -21.94
N PHE A 596 10.84 -9.41 -21.48
CA PHE A 596 11.47 -9.95 -20.28
C PHE A 596 12.00 -8.85 -19.37
N SER A 597 12.02 -9.12 -18.05
CA SER A 597 12.52 -8.20 -17.02
C SER A 597 13.22 -8.96 -15.90
N ILE A 598 14.54 -8.79 -15.78
CA ILE A 598 15.40 -9.51 -14.83
C ILE A 598 16.06 -8.53 -13.86
N PRO A 599 15.87 -8.71 -12.54
CA PRO A 599 16.66 -8.02 -11.53
C PRO A 599 17.99 -8.76 -11.27
N ILE A 600 19.10 -8.10 -11.58
CA ILE A 600 20.45 -8.54 -11.22
C ILE A 600 20.82 -7.93 -9.88
N VAL A 601 21.19 -8.77 -8.92
CA VAL A 601 21.51 -8.37 -7.54
C VAL A 601 22.93 -8.81 -7.21
N PHE A 602 23.71 -7.92 -6.61
CA PHE A 602 25.04 -8.26 -6.11
C PHE A 602 25.37 -7.43 -4.86
N GLN A 603 26.40 -7.86 -4.13
CA GLN A 603 26.82 -7.22 -2.88
C GLN A 603 28.12 -6.46 -3.12
N VAL A 604 28.15 -5.17 -2.76
CA VAL A 604 29.39 -4.38 -2.74
C VAL A 604 30.01 -4.51 -1.35
N ALA A 605 31.23 -5.04 -1.30
CA ALA A 605 31.97 -5.24 -0.05
C ALA A 605 32.32 -3.89 0.60
N SER A 606 32.30 -3.81 1.92
CA SER A 606 32.92 -2.70 2.65
C SER A 606 34.42 -2.75 2.42
N LYS A 607 35.07 -1.61 2.11
CA LYS A 607 36.54 -1.47 2.14
C LYS A 607 37.08 -1.74 3.55
N GLY A 608 37.17 -3.02 3.90
CA GLY A 608 38.02 -3.60 4.90
C GLY A 608 38.99 -4.50 4.16
N ILE A 609 40.26 -4.40 4.54
CA ILE A 609 41.43 -5.14 4.05
C ILE A 609 41.06 -6.40 3.24
N ASP A 610 41.45 -6.38 1.96
CA ASP A 610 41.29 -7.47 1.02
C ASP A 610 42.01 -8.72 1.54
N THR A 611 41.24 -9.73 1.92
CA THR A 611 41.73 -11.01 2.46
C THR A 611 41.72 -12.12 1.40
N THR A 612 41.64 -11.78 0.11
CA THR A 612 41.60 -12.78 -0.97
C THR A 612 42.97 -13.34 -1.39
N ASN A 613 44.05 -13.06 -0.67
CA ASN A 613 45.34 -13.68 -0.96
C ASN A 613 45.57 -14.95 -0.12
N VAL A 614 45.27 -16.10 -0.72
CA VAL A 614 45.78 -17.43 -0.31
C VAL A 614 47.32 -17.39 -0.14
N ASP A 615 48.01 -16.46 -0.81
CA ASP A 615 49.44 -16.20 -0.68
C ASP A 615 49.87 -15.65 0.70
N GLU A 616 49.02 -14.99 1.48
CA GLU A 616 49.43 -14.48 2.80
C GLU A 616 49.67 -15.62 3.79
N THR A 617 48.83 -16.66 3.81
CA THR A 617 49.06 -17.82 4.70
C THR A 617 50.32 -18.61 4.33
N LYS A 618 50.68 -18.64 3.04
CA LYS A 618 51.92 -19.25 2.55
C LYS A 618 53.14 -18.40 2.91
N ASN A 619 53.05 -17.08 2.72
CA ASN A 619 54.07 -16.11 3.10
C ASN A 619 54.29 -16.04 4.62
N LEU A 620 53.25 -16.19 5.44
CA LEU A 620 53.34 -16.27 6.90
C LEU A 620 53.99 -17.58 7.38
N LYS A 621 53.69 -18.72 6.74
CA LYS A 621 54.35 -20.00 7.01
C LYS A 621 55.83 -19.98 6.58
N GLU A 622 56.16 -19.33 5.47
CA GLU A 622 57.55 -19.12 5.02
C GLU A 622 58.32 -18.12 5.91
N ALA A 623 57.65 -17.06 6.39
CA ALA A 623 58.23 -16.13 7.36
C ALA A 623 58.51 -16.78 8.73
N LEU A 624 57.65 -17.72 9.17
CA LEU A 624 57.86 -18.56 10.36
C LEU A 624 59.08 -19.48 10.24
N TYR A 625 59.38 -19.98 9.04
CA TYR A 625 60.55 -20.84 8.78
C TYR A 625 61.86 -20.02 8.76
N ASN A 626 61.83 -18.81 8.18
CA ASN A 626 63.00 -17.95 8.01
C ASN A 626 63.38 -17.12 9.26
N SER A 627 62.49 -16.97 10.24
CA SER A 627 62.72 -16.18 11.47
C SER A 627 63.44 -16.95 12.60
N SER A 628 64.37 -17.85 12.25
CA SER A 628 65.02 -18.76 13.21
C SER A 628 66.10 -18.12 14.11
N ASN A 629 66.22 -16.78 14.20
CA ASN A 629 67.21 -16.14 15.08
C ASN A 629 66.78 -14.77 15.64
N LYS A 630 66.15 -14.74 16.83
CA LYS A 630 66.47 -13.88 18.00
C LYS A 630 65.35 -13.82 19.06
N SER A 631 65.78 -13.81 20.32
CA SER A 631 65.23 -13.47 21.64
C SER A 631 63.73 -13.23 21.94
N ASN A 632 62.84 -12.91 20.99
CA ASN A 632 61.40 -12.65 21.25
C ASN A 632 60.47 -13.67 20.54
N LYS A 633 60.97 -14.88 20.31
CA LYS A 633 60.32 -15.93 19.52
C LYS A 633 58.99 -16.42 20.11
N LYS A 634 58.85 -16.48 21.43
CA LYS A 634 57.69 -17.11 22.07
C LYS A 634 56.42 -16.24 21.98
N GLU A 635 56.53 -14.94 22.24
CA GLU A 635 55.40 -14.01 22.12
C GLU A 635 54.98 -13.79 20.67
N LEU A 636 55.95 -13.67 19.74
CA LEU A 636 55.64 -13.48 18.33
C LEU A 636 54.99 -14.74 17.71
N VAL A 637 55.48 -15.94 18.06
CA VAL A 637 54.86 -17.19 17.62
C VAL A 637 53.46 -17.36 18.19
N GLU A 638 53.23 -16.96 19.45
CA GLU A 638 51.90 -17.05 20.06
C GLU A 638 50.92 -16.04 19.44
N PHE A 639 51.37 -14.81 19.18
CA PHE A 639 50.58 -13.80 18.47
C PHE A 639 50.21 -14.26 17.05
N LEU A 640 51.18 -14.78 16.29
CA LEU A 640 50.94 -15.26 14.93
C LEU A 640 50.04 -16.50 14.90
N LYS A 641 50.12 -17.39 15.91
CA LYS A 641 49.17 -18.51 16.05
C LYS A 641 47.74 -18.04 16.29
N GLU A 642 47.54 -17.03 17.13
CA GLU A 642 46.21 -16.47 17.37
C GLU A 642 45.65 -15.76 16.13
N GLU A 643 46.48 -15.04 15.37
CA GLU A 643 46.02 -14.40 14.13
C GLU A 643 45.73 -15.42 13.03
N ILE A 644 46.54 -16.47 12.89
CA ILE A 644 46.27 -17.60 11.96
C ILE A 644 44.97 -18.31 12.35
N LYS A 645 44.76 -18.60 13.63
CA LYS A 645 43.53 -19.24 14.12
C LYS A 645 42.29 -18.39 13.87
N LYS A 646 42.42 -17.07 13.96
CA LYS A 646 41.37 -16.11 13.63
C LYS A 646 41.08 -16.09 12.13
N LEU A 647 42.10 -16.08 11.29
CA LEU A 647 42.00 -16.19 9.83
C LEU A 647 41.35 -17.52 9.41
N GLU A 648 41.77 -18.64 9.98
CA GLU A 648 41.18 -19.97 9.71
C GLU A 648 39.68 -19.99 10.06
N LYS A 649 39.29 -19.36 11.17
CA LYS A 649 37.89 -19.22 11.60
C LYS A 649 37.06 -18.36 10.64
N ASP A 650 37.66 -17.29 10.11
CA ASP A 650 37.00 -16.41 9.15
C ASP A 650 36.85 -17.07 7.77
N ILE A 651 37.83 -17.85 7.34
CA ILE A 651 37.77 -18.68 6.12
C ILE A 651 36.68 -19.75 6.25
N GLU A 652 36.65 -20.51 7.35
CA GLU A 652 35.63 -21.52 7.62
C GLU A 652 34.21 -20.93 7.60
N ARG A 653 34.06 -19.71 8.12
CA ARG A 653 32.78 -18.98 8.08
C ARG A 653 32.37 -18.57 6.66
N SER A 654 33.33 -18.27 5.80
CA SER A 654 33.07 -17.86 4.40
C SER A 654 32.71 -19.03 3.49
N GLU A 655 33.23 -20.23 3.77
CA GLU A 655 32.99 -21.45 2.99
C GLU A 655 31.75 -22.24 3.45
N ALA A 656 31.18 -21.93 4.62
CA ALA A 656 30.07 -22.69 5.18
C ALA A 656 28.77 -22.52 4.38
N VAL A 657 28.20 -23.64 3.94
CA VAL A 657 26.94 -23.68 3.18
C VAL A 657 25.76 -23.44 4.13
N PRO A 658 24.77 -22.60 3.78
CA PRO A 658 23.59 -22.41 4.61
C PRO A 658 22.77 -23.71 4.76
N PHE A 659 22.31 -24.03 5.97
CA PHE A 659 21.52 -25.24 6.25
C PHE A 659 20.26 -25.39 5.36
N SER A 660 19.65 -24.28 4.97
CA SER A 660 18.49 -24.30 4.06
C SER A 660 18.84 -24.81 2.66
N GLU A 661 20.08 -24.61 2.22
CA GLU A 661 20.53 -24.87 0.85
C GLU A 661 21.28 -26.20 0.69
N VAL A 662 21.75 -26.80 1.79
CA VAL A 662 22.54 -28.04 1.72
C VAL A 662 21.69 -29.21 1.23
N GLU A 663 22.26 -29.99 0.31
CA GLU A 663 21.65 -31.16 -0.33
C GLU A 663 21.39 -32.28 0.67
N VAL A 664 22.40 -32.64 1.46
CA VAL A 664 22.26 -33.59 2.59
C VAL A 664 22.67 -32.89 3.88
N ALA A 665 21.69 -32.74 4.77
CA ALA A 665 21.87 -32.07 6.05
C ALA A 665 22.77 -32.87 7.02
N PRO A 666 23.45 -32.19 7.98
CA PRO A 666 24.15 -32.88 9.06
C PRO A 666 23.19 -33.76 9.86
N ILE A 667 23.60 -35.00 10.16
CA ILE A 667 22.73 -35.97 10.81
C ILE A 667 23.06 -36.03 12.31
N HIS A 668 22.06 -35.75 13.15
CA HIS A 668 22.16 -35.95 14.59
C HIS A 668 22.16 -37.45 14.93
N PRO A 669 22.90 -37.93 15.94
CA PRO A 669 22.94 -39.36 16.31
C PRO A 669 21.56 -40.02 16.49
N ASP A 670 20.58 -39.28 17.01
CA ASP A 670 19.20 -39.74 17.18
C ASP A 670 18.40 -39.89 15.85
N CYS A 671 18.95 -39.45 14.72
CA CYS A 671 18.27 -39.36 13.42
C CYS A 671 18.84 -40.34 12.38
N GLU A 672 19.71 -41.27 12.76
CA GLU A 672 20.43 -42.16 11.83
C GLU A 672 19.52 -43.16 11.07
N SER A 673 18.30 -43.41 11.55
CA SER A 673 17.36 -44.34 10.93
C SER A 673 16.56 -43.75 9.77
N LEU A 674 16.74 -42.47 9.45
CA LEU A 674 15.98 -41.74 8.43
C LEU A 674 16.77 -41.60 7.12
N SER A 675 16.11 -41.80 5.98
CA SER A 675 16.75 -41.72 4.64
C SER A 675 16.30 -40.52 3.81
N ASN A 676 15.23 -39.82 4.21
CA ASN A 676 14.66 -38.68 3.50
C ASN A 676 15.28 -37.36 4.00
N THR A 677 15.84 -36.55 3.09
CA THR A 677 16.47 -35.26 3.40
C THR A 677 15.55 -34.30 4.16
N ILE A 678 14.25 -34.27 3.84
CA ILE A 678 13.29 -33.38 4.51
C ILE A 678 13.10 -33.82 5.96
N GLU A 679 12.90 -35.12 6.19
CA GLU A 679 12.72 -35.70 7.52
C GLU A 679 13.99 -35.60 8.37
N LEU A 680 15.17 -35.70 7.76
CA LEU A 680 16.46 -35.49 8.41
C LEU A 680 16.62 -34.04 8.90
N LYS A 681 16.22 -33.06 8.08
CA LYS A 681 16.24 -31.64 8.46
C LYS A 681 15.29 -31.36 9.63
N ASP A 682 14.10 -31.95 9.60
CA ASP A 682 13.11 -31.82 10.67
C ASP A 682 13.57 -32.49 11.97
N CYS A 683 14.14 -33.69 11.87
CA CYS A 683 14.67 -34.44 13.01
C CYS A 683 15.83 -33.69 13.68
N LEU A 684 16.75 -33.13 12.90
CA LEU A 684 17.85 -32.29 13.40
C LEU A 684 17.31 -31.06 14.15
N ALA A 685 16.37 -30.33 13.54
CA ALA A 685 15.76 -29.17 14.17
C ALA A 685 15.03 -29.54 15.47
N HIS A 686 14.34 -30.68 15.51
CA HIS A 686 13.69 -31.17 16.71
C HIS A 686 14.68 -31.56 17.82
N ALA A 687 15.76 -32.27 17.49
CA ALA A 687 16.78 -32.70 18.45
C ALA A 687 17.46 -31.49 19.12
N ILE A 688 17.81 -30.48 18.34
CA ILE A 688 18.41 -29.23 18.83
C ILE A 688 17.43 -28.47 19.74
N ASN A 689 16.17 -28.30 19.30
CA ASN A 689 15.15 -27.62 20.11
C ASN A 689 14.86 -28.37 21.42
N LYS A 690 14.84 -29.70 21.39
CA LYS A 690 14.67 -30.55 22.59
C LYS A 690 15.80 -30.38 23.58
N LEU A 691 17.05 -30.32 23.10
CA LEU A 691 18.22 -30.06 23.96
C LEU A 691 18.12 -28.66 24.60
N VAL A 692 17.84 -27.63 23.78
CA VAL A 692 17.70 -26.25 24.26
C VAL A 692 16.59 -26.15 25.30
N GLY A 693 15.40 -26.68 25.03
CA GLY A 693 14.28 -26.67 25.97
C GLY A 693 14.57 -27.40 27.29
N LYS A 694 15.45 -28.41 27.29
CA LYS A 694 15.80 -29.17 28.50
C LYS A 694 16.97 -28.56 29.29
N LYS A 695 17.89 -27.87 28.62
CA LYS A 695 19.18 -27.45 29.20
C LYS A 695 19.34 -25.94 29.36
N PHE A 696 18.50 -25.13 28.71
CA PHE A 696 18.54 -23.68 28.81
C PHE A 696 17.82 -23.20 30.08
N ASN A 697 18.52 -22.42 30.91
CA ASN A 697 17.96 -21.85 32.12
C ASN A 697 17.05 -20.63 31.79
N THR A 698 15.74 -20.86 31.74
CA THR A 698 14.75 -19.80 31.51
C THR A 698 14.60 -18.84 32.70
N ASP A 699 14.88 -19.30 33.92
CA ASP A 699 14.76 -18.50 35.15
C ASP A 699 15.86 -17.45 35.27
N LEU A 700 16.98 -17.64 34.55
CA LEU A 700 18.03 -16.65 34.43
C LEU A 700 17.45 -15.29 33.96
N ALA A 701 16.50 -15.29 33.02
CA ALA A 701 15.91 -14.06 32.51
C ALA A 701 15.11 -13.29 33.58
N ASN A 702 14.46 -13.99 34.50
CA ASN A 702 13.71 -13.40 35.62
C ASN A 702 14.66 -12.72 36.62
N SER A 703 15.83 -13.32 36.86
CA SER A 703 16.85 -12.76 37.76
C SER A 703 17.58 -11.52 37.23
N LEU A 704 17.45 -11.22 35.93
CA LEU A 704 18.16 -10.14 35.24
C LEU A 704 17.33 -8.84 35.13
N GLY A 705 16.13 -8.80 35.71
CA GLY A 705 15.28 -7.62 35.72
C GLY A 705 14.77 -7.21 34.32
N LEU A 706 14.72 -8.15 33.37
CA LEU A 706 14.21 -7.90 32.03
C LEU A 706 12.68 -7.73 32.07
N PRO A 707 12.11 -6.80 31.28
CA PRO A 707 10.68 -6.53 31.29
C PRO A 707 9.89 -7.76 30.82
N ALA A 708 8.73 -8.01 31.46
CA ALA A 708 7.86 -9.12 31.14
C ALA A 708 7.50 -9.16 29.65
N GLY A 709 7.26 -10.38 29.14
CA GLY A 709 6.97 -10.59 27.72
C GLY A 709 7.88 -11.59 27.04
N LYS A 710 7.62 -11.79 25.75
CA LYS A 710 8.33 -12.72 24.89
C LYS A 710 9.69 -12.16 24.51
N LYS A 711 10.77 -12.89 24.79
CA LYS A 711 12.15 -12.53 24.42
C LYS A 711 12.71 -13.53 23.40
N ARG A 712 13.65 -13.06 22.59
CA ARG A 712 14.32 -13.84 21.55
C ARG A 712 15.84 -13.67 21.65
N ILE A 713 16.56 -14.77 21.50
CA ILE A 713 18.01 -14.80 21.32
C ILE A 713 18.28 -15.35 19.93
N PHE A 714 19.02 -14.58 19.14
CA PHE A 714 19.48 -15.01 17.83
C PHE A 714 20.76 -15.81 18.00
N THR A 715 20.77 -17.02 17.47
CA THR A 715 21.97 -17.85 17.50
C THR A 715 22.33 -18.34 16.12
N GLN A 716 23.64 -18.40 15.85
CA GLN A 716 24.20 -18.97 14.67
C GLN A 716 25.43 -19.79 15.07
N PHE A 717 25.61 -20.96 14.48
CA PHE A 717 26.80 -21.78 14.67
C PHE A 717 27.11 -22.56 13.39
N ILE A 718 28.34 -23.07 13.30
CA ILE A 718 28.78 -23.86 12.15
C ILE A 718 28.95 -25.31 12.62
N ILE A 719 28.47 -26.25 11.81
CA ILE A 719 28.83 -27.65 11.94
C ILE A 719 29.97 -27.88 10.94
N ASP A 720 31.17 -28.12 11.45
CA ASP A 720 32.38 -28.26 10.64
C ASP A 720 32.37 -29.54 9.78
N LYS A 721 33.36 -29.70 8.89
CA LYS A 721 33.53 -30.89 8.04
C LYS A 721 33.75 -32.19 8.84
N SER A 722 34.07 -32.08 10.13
CA SER A 722 34.21 -33.21 11.05
C SER A 722 32.93 -33.49 11.84
N GLY A 723 31.89 -32.66 11.72
CA GLY A 723 30.65 -32.76 12.46
C GLY A 723 30.65 -32.11 13.85
N ASN A 724 31.65 -31.29 14.20
CA ASN A 724 31.66 -30.57 15.48
C ASN A 724 30.99 -29.20 15.36
N VAL A 725 30.42 -28.72 16.46
CA VAL A 725 29.84 -27.37 16.53
C VAL A 725 30.93 -26.34 16.84
N THR A 726 31.21 -25.49 15.87
CA THR A 726 32.16 -24.38 15.96
C THR A 726 31.45 -23.04 15.75
N ASN A 727 32.17 -21.93 15.97
CA ASN A 727 31.75 -20.59 15.60
C ASN A 727 30.36 -20.17 16.12
N ILE A 728 30.05 -20.56 17.36
CA ILE A 728 28.80 -20.20 18.02
C ILE A 728 28.78 -18.69 18.31
N VAL A 729 27.76 -18.02 17.77
CA VAL A 729 27.42 -16.62 18.00
C VAL A 729 26.02 -16.56 18.58
N ALA A 730 25.86 -15.91 19.72
CA ALA A 730 24.57 -15.62 20.33
C ALA A 730 24.41 -14.10 20.47
N ARG A 731 23.22 -13.58 20.17
CA ARG A 731 22.84 -12.17 20.34
C ARG A 731 21.48 -12.10 21.01
N GLY A 732 21.43 -11.53 22.20
CA GLY A 732 20.23 -11.55 23.05
C GLY A 732 20.03 -10.26 23.82
N PRO A 733 18.96 -10.18 24.63
CA PRO A 733 18.64 -8.97 25.40
C PRO A 733 19.60 -8.73 26.59
N HIS A 734 20.50 -9.67 26.91
CA HIS A 734 21.46 -9.52 27.99
C HIS A 734 22.68 -10.46 27.80
N PRO A 735 23.93 -10.02 28.11
CA PRO A 735 25.15 -10.83 27.96
C PRO A 735 25.11 -12.20 28.67
N LYS A 736 24.62 -12.26 29.91
CA LYS A 736 24.45 -13.54 30.64
C LYS A 736 23.55 -14.55 29.92
N LEU A 737 22.56 -14.09 29.15
CA LEU A 737 21.71 -14.97 28.34
C LEU A 737 22.44 -15.45 27.08
N GLU A 738 23.33 -14.63 26.51
CA GLU A 738 24.21 -15.03 25.41
C GLU A 738 25.22 -16.10 25.89
N GLU A 739 25.83 -15.91 27.05
CA GLU A 739 26.74 -16.88 27.68
C GLU A 739 26.04 -18.23 27.95
N GLU A 740 24.83 -18.17 28.53
CA GLU A 740 24.02 -19.37 28.79
C GLU A 740 23.65 -20.09 27.48
N THR A 741 23.33 -19.33 26.44
CA THR A 741 23.04 -19.87 25.12
C THR A 741 24.26 -20.59 24.52
N ILE A 742 25.43 -19.95 24.60
CA ILE A 742 26.70 -20.56 24.14
C ILE A 742 27.01 -21.83 24.93
N ARG A 743 26.79 -21.83 26.25
CA ARG A 743 26.98 -23.01 27.11
C ARG A 743 26.11 -24.18 26.66
N VAL A 744 24.83 -23.93 26.37
CA VAL A 744 23.89 -24.97 25.93
C VAL A 744 24.25 -25.52 24.55
N LEU A 745 24.62 -24.66 23.60
CA LEU A 745 25.00 -25.09 22.25
C LEU A 745 26.30 -25.90 22.22
N LYS A 746 27.22 -25.68 23.16
CA LYS A 746 28.42 -26.52 23.34
C LYS A 746 28.12 -27.95 23.83
N LEU A 747 26.89 -28.22 24.29
CA LEU A 747 26.46 -29.57 24.70
C LEU A 747 25.95 -30.41 23.52
N LEU A 748 25.86 -29.83 22.31
CA LEU A 748 25.45 -30.58 21.13
C LEU A 748 26.45 -31.72 20.84
N PRO A 749 25.97 -32.92 20.48
CA PRO A 749 26.84 -34.03 20.17
C PRO A 749 27.55 -33.80 18.82
N LYS A 750 28.51 -34.66 18.53
CA LYS A 750 29.13 -34.71 17.20
C LYS A 750 28.12 -35.23 16.17
N PHE A 751 27.95 -34.49 15.09
CA PHE A 751 27.07 -34.81 13.98
C PHE A 751 27.79 -35.68 12.94
N ARG A 752 27.04 -36.41 12.11
CA ARG A 752 27.59 -36.85 10.82
C ARG A 752 27.65 -35.62 9.89
N PRO A 753 28.77 -35.38 9.21
CA PRO A 753 28.94 -34.21 8.36
C PRO A 753 27.90 -34.11 7.25
N ALA A 754 27.64 -32.90 6.79
CA ALA A 754 26.81 -32.64 5.63
C ALA A 754 27.57 -32.91 4.33
N THR A 755 26.84 -33.25 3.27
CA THR A 755 27.40 -33.39 1.92
C THR A 755 26.66 -32.51 0.91
N GLN A 756 27.41 -31.90 0.00
CA GLN A 756 26.93 -31.09 -1.11
C GLN A 756 27.65 -31.57 -2.37
N GLU A 757 26.92 -31.99 -3.40
CA GLU A 757 27.52 -32.52 -4.65
C GLU A 757 28.48 -33.71 -4.40
N GLY A 758 28.23 -34.50 -3.34
CA GLY A 758 29.06 -35.65 -2.95
C GLY A 758 30.26 -35.32 -2.06
N GLU A 759 30.59 -34.04 -1.85
CA GLU A 759 31.72 -33.59 -1.02
C GLU A 759 31.26 -33.18 0.38
N VAL A 760 32.11 -33.40 1.39
CA VAL A 760 31.82 -33.01 2.77
C VAL A 760 32.01 -31.51 2.96
N VAL A 761 30.95 -30.84 3.41
CA VAL A 761 30.92 -29.37 3.57
C VAL A 761 30.60 -28.94 5.00
N ALA A 762 31.14 -27.79 5.41
CA ALA A 762 30.74 -27.14 6.64
C ALA A 762 29.36 -26.48 6.45
N VAL A 763 28.51 -26.51 7.47
CA VAL A 763 27.14 -26.00 7.38
C VAL A 763 26.87 -24.93 8.44
N SER A 764 26.40 -23.77 8.01
CA SER A 764 25.94 -22.70 8.90
C SER A 764 24.47 -22.92 9.28
N TYR A 765 24.20 -23.05 10.58
CA TYR A 765 22.87 -23.25 11.15
C TYR A 765 22.45 -22.04 11.98
N ALA A 766 21.21 -21.57 11.79
CA ALA A 766 20.64 -20.46 12.55
C ALA A 766 19.45 -20.94 13.38
N LEU A 767 19.49 -20.69 14.69
CA LEU A 767 18.47 -21.12 15.64
C LEU A 767 17.97 -19.93 16.47
N PRO A 768 16.72 -19.48 16.28
CA PRO A 768 16.12 -18.51 17.17
C PRO A 768 15.62 -19.20 18.44
N ILE A 769 16.15 -18.82 19.61
CA ILE A 769 15.64 -19.28 20.92
C ILE A 769 14.63 -18.26 21.41
N VAL A 770 13.42 -18.71 21.73
CA VAL A 770 12.31 -17.85 22.17
C VAL A 770 11.78 -18.34 23.51
N PHE A 771 11.66 -17.44 24.47
CA PHE A 771 11.14 -17.74 25.81
C PHE A 771 10.29 -16.59 26.35
N GLN A 772 9.45 -16.89 27.34
CA GLN A 772 8.52 -15.94 27.95
C GLN A 772 8.96 -15.59 29.36
N ILE A 773 9.07 -14.29 29.65
CA ILE A 773 9.28 -13.76 31.01
C ILE A 773 7.90 -13.46 31.60
N HIS A 774 7.63 -14.00 32.78
CA HIS A 774 6.38 -13.77 33.52
C HIS A 774 6.60 -12.69 34.57
N ASP A 775 5.59 -11.86 34.83
CA ASP A 775 5.64 -10.88 35.92
C ASP A 775 5.80 -11.60 37.26
N ILE A 776 6.91 -11.32 37.94
CA ILE A 776 7.06 -11.71 39.34
C ILE A 776 6.16 -10.76 40.13
N LYS A 777 4.96 -11.21 40.52
CA LYS A 777 4.21 -10.53 41.58
C LYS A 777 5.14 -10.47 42.79
N LYS A 778 5.48 -9.25 43.21
CA LYS A 778 6.02 -9.01 44.55
C LYS A 778 4.95 -9.43 45.55
N ASP A 779 5.11 -10.62 46.13
CA ASP A 779 4.48 -10.97 47.41
C ASP A 779 5.26 -10.30 48.55
#